data_AF-A0A6A6WT96-F1
#
_entry.id   AF-A0A6A6WT96-F1
#
_cell.length_a   1.000
_cell.length_b   1.000
_cell.length_c   1.000
_cell.angle_alpha   90.00
_cell.angle_beta   90.00
_cell.angle_gamma   90.00
#
_symmetry.space_group_name_H-M   'P 1'
#
loop_
_entity.id
_entity.type
_entity.pdbx_description
1 polymer ?
#
loop_
_entity_poly.entity_id
_entity_poly.type
_entity_poly.pdbx_seq_one_letter_code
_entity_poly.pdbx_strand_id
1 'polypeptide(L)'
;MKMISWALNEKDLVRRLDRLSRAKESLQLSLAVDQTTLLLQSRNDSQSFKSAIEEVNTEQERRSIIKWLGAPFPSSAFNDAQKLRSENTGEWFLKCDSFDHWKKSPQSVLWLNGIPGSGKTVLCSSIIKELAGTCQSDDDSLLVYFFFDFTTRDKRIVSLFLRSLLSQILVQKRKIPEPIRLLYDQHHGGFQEPGITTLLNALRATLNGAEQTYFVIDAIDECSEMVEFLETFEEILDWSLGNVHILATSRREKDIEECLVRVDSKQLRVEGEAVNKDIREYVHRRMLKERWLKKWPLDVQTEITSIITAKAGEMFRLATFQLDELKKCGTLKTLRKALYSLPTTLDEIYSRMLSNIAPENAQNALRVLSWLCFAFRPIYLDELAEALATDLESLEYDANQKLQDPEDILSICGSLVMRSGESGRVLKLSHYSVKEYLTSARILNSHQSSYYIARHEADISITKTCLVYLRGRHYKSKDEAVAARLEHPLTKYSTDFWTAHFLRTREAPELLPLALDLFVGADSCFLNWAWLSTVVGSGVYTESPRPELLTKTNIPNILLYYSALIGSSKLIEAMLDRGAKIDSEGGVFGTALSVAAHTGDIRNVELLLSRGADVNVQMGYFGNALQAAASKGLVDIVKLLLSHGA
;
A
#
# COMPACT_ATOMS: atom_id res chain seq x y z
N MET A 1 27.13 -4.06 114.35
CA MET A 1 26.49 -4.63 113.14
C MET A 1 26.78 -3.71 111.97
N LYS A 2 27.59 -4.13 110.98
CA LYS A 2 27.73 -3.45 109.69
C LYS A 2 26.53 -3.83 108.83
N MET A 3 25.55 -2.95 108.67
CA MET A 3 24.51 -3.10 107.66
C MET A 3 25.07 -2.69 106.30
N ILE A 4 24.81 -3.53 105.31
CA ILE A 4 25.30 -3.47 103.93
C ILE A 4 24.74 -2.20 103.27
N SER A 5 25.60 -1.22 102.97
CA SER A 5 25.19 -0.06 102.18
C SER A 5 25.15 -0.45 100.71
N TRP A 6 23.94 -0.51 100.17
CA TRP A 6 23.69 -0.66 98.74
C TRP A 6 24.48 0.40 97.96
N ALA A 7 25.26 -0.01 96.96
CA ALA A 7 26.34 0.80 96.37
C ALA A 7 25.88 1.98 95.48
N LEU A 8 24.59 2.34 95.51
CA LEU A 8 24.03 3.47 94.79
C LEU A 8 23.10 4.25 95.72
N ASN A 9 23.44 5.53 95.95
CA ASN A 9 22.57 6.47 96.64
C ASN A 9 21.32 6.75 95.78
N GLU A 10 20.15 6.85 96.40
CA GLU A 10 18.85 7.14 95.77
C GLU A 10 18.92 8.31 94.77
N LYS A 11 19.66 9.37 95.12
CA LYS A 11 19.86 10.54 94.23
C LYS A 11 20.57 10.20 92.91
N ASP A 12 21.55 9.30 92.94
CA ASP A 12 22.27 8.88 91.73
C ASP A 12 21.42 7.96 90.86
N LEU A 13 20.54 7.16 91.48
CA LEU A 13 19.62 6.27 90.79
C LEU A 13 18.51 7.05 90.07
N VAL A 14 17.93 8.06 90.72
CA VAL A 14 16.97 9.00 90.11
C VAL A 14 17.62 9.73 88.92
N ARG A 15 18.86 10.22 89.07
CA ARG A 15 19.57 10.90 87.98
C ARG A 15 19.86 9.97 86.78
N ARG A 16 20.16 8.69 87.03
CA ARG A 16 20.34 7.69 85.95
C ARG A 16 19.02 7.32 85.28
N LEU A 17 17.94 7.16 86.05
CA LEU A 17 16.59 6.93 85.53
C LEU A 17 16.12 8.08 84.64
N ASP A 18 16.35 9.32 85.06
CA ASP A 18 15.99 10.52 84.30
C ASP A 18 16.78 10.64 82.99
N ARG A 19 18.08 10.28 83.00
CA ARG A 19 18.88 10.16 81.77
C ARG A 19 18.36 9.06 80.83
N LEU A 20 17.97 7.91 81.38
CA LEU A 20 17.38 6.82 80.60
C LEU A 20 16.01 7.21 80.02
N SER A 21 15.18 7.95 80.77
CA SER A 21 13.90 8.47 80.27
C SER A 21 14.11 9.43 79.10
N ARG A 22 15.02 10.39 79.24
CA ARG A 22 15.38 11.33 78.16
C ARG A 22 15.97 10.61 76.94
N ALA A 23 16.81 9.60 77.15
CA ALA A 23 17.33 8.78 76.06
C ALA A 23 16.24 7.97 75.36
N LYS A 24 15.28 7.40 76.11
CA LYS A 24 14.11 6.70 75.57
C LYS A 24 13.24 7.64 74.73
N GLU A 25 12.93 8.83 75.23
CA GLU A 25 12.15 9.84 74.51
C GLU A 25 12.84 10.28 73.22
N SER A 26 14.16 10.51 73.27
CA SER A 26 14.96 10.85 72.10
C SER A 26 14.97 9.73 71.05
N LEU A 27 15.15 8.47 71.47
CA LEU A 27 15.08 7.31 70.59
C LEU A 27 13.68 7.11 69.99
N GLN A 28 12.62 7.36 70.76
CA GLN A 28 11.24 7.32 70.28
C GLN A 28 10.98 8.39 69.23
N LEU A 29 11.50 9.60 69.44
CA LEU A 29 11.38 10.70 68.48
C LEU A 29 12.15 10.37 67.18
N SER A 30 13.40 9.89 67.29
CA SER A 30 14.20 9.46 66.14
C SER A 30 13.51 8.36 65.34
N LEU A 31 12.95 7.36 66.03
CA LEU A 31 12.21 6.26 65.39
C LEU A 31 10.96 6.78 64.67
N ALA A 32 10.24 7.74 65.24
CA ALA A 32 9.07 8.35 64.60
C ALA A 32 9.46 9.15 63.34
N VAL A 33 10.59 9.85 63.36
CA VAL A 33 11.14 10.56 62.19
C VAL A 33 11.53 9.57 61.09
N ASP A 34 12.21 8.47 61.43
CA ASP A 34 12.58 7.44 60.45
C ASP A 34 11.34 6.76 59.85
N GLN A 35 10.33 6.44 60.68
CA GLN A 35 9.07 5.87 60.22
C GLN A 35 8.31 6.80 59.28
N THR A 36 8.23 8.10 59.59
CA THR A 36 7.57 9.07 58.72
C THR A 36 8.33 9.28 57.40
N THR A 37 9.66 9.26 57.44
CA THR A 37 10.51 9.35 56.24
C THR A 37 10.30 8.15 55.32
N LEU A 38 10.27 6.94 55.87
CA LEU A 38 9.97 5.70 55.12
C LEU A 38 8.56 5.71 54.51
N LEU A 39 7.56 6.20 55.26
CA LEU A 39 6.19 6.32 54.74
C LEU A 39 6.09 7.31 53.57
N LEU A 40 6.81 8.45 53.64
CA LEU A 40 6.86 9.42 52.55
C LEU A 40 7.55 8.84 51.31
N GLN A 41 8.65 8.10 51.48
CA GLN A 41 9.33 7.39 50.39
C GLN A 41 8.39 6.38 49.73
N SER A 42 7.76 5.49 50.51
CA SER A 42 6.83 4.48 49.99
C SER A 42 5.63 5.10 49.25
N ARG A 43 5.13 6.26 49.70
CA ARG A 43 4.06 7.00 49.02
C ARG A 43 4.53 7.57 47.68
N ASN A 44 5.73 8.14 47.62
CA ASN A 44 6.31 8.65 46.38
C ASN A 44 6.58 7.51 45.39
N ASP A 45 7.09 6.38 45.87
CA ASP A 45 7.29 5.16 45.07
C ASP A 45 5.95 4.62 44.52
N SER A 46 4.88 4.67 45.33
CA SER A 46 3.55 4.26 44.88
C SER A 46 2.98 5.20 43.80
N GLN A 47 3.23 6.50 43.89
CA GLN A 47 2.80 7.48 42.88
C GLN A 47 3.60 7.34 41.58
N SER A 48 4.91 7.13 41.67
CA SER A 48 5.76 6.90 40.50
C SER A 48 5.38 5.58 39.81
N PHE A 49 5.12 4.51 40.58
CA PHE A 49 4.66 3.23 40.05
C PHE A 49 3.30 3.34 39.36
N LYS A 50 2.35 4.06 39.96
CA LYS A 50 1.03 4.32 39.34
C LYS A 50 1.16 5.05 38.01
N SER A 51 2.01 6.09 37.96
CA SER A 51 2.26 6.87 36.74
C SER A 51 2.90 6.01 35.64
N ALA A 52 3.86 5.15 36.00
CA ALA A 52 4.50 4.21 35.08
C ALA A 52 3.50 3.18 34.52
N ILE A 53 2.59 2.65 35.35
CA ILE A 53 1.53 1.74 34.89
C ILE A 53 0.58 2.44 33.91
N GLU A 54 0.15 3.67 34.21
CA GLU A 54 -0.73 4.44 33.34
C GLU A 54 -0.08 4.70 31.97
N GLU A 55 1.22 4.99 31.95
CA GLU A 55 1.99 5.18 30.72
C GLU A 55 2.11 3.88 29.91
N VAL A 56 2.42 2.75 30.55
CA VAL A 56 2.49 1.43 29.91
C VAL A 56 1.14 1.02 29.33
N ASN A 57 0.05 1.21 30.07
CA ASN A 57 -1.30 0.90 29.58
C ASN A 57 -1.69 1.78 28.39
N THR A 58 -1.39 3.08 28.46
CA THR A 58 -1.67 4.03 27.36
C THR A 58 -0.88 3.64 26.10
N GLU A 59 0.38 3.24 26.24
CA GLU A 59 1.20 2.78 25.12
C GLU A 59 0.69 1.45 24.52
N GLN A 60 0.24 0.52 25.37
CA GLN A 60 -0.36 -0.74 24.90
C GLN A 60 -1.68 -0.52 24.15
N GLU A 61 -2.53 0.38 24.65
CA GLU A 61 -3.77 0.79 23.98
C GLU A 61 -3.46 1.45 22.63
N ARG A 62 -2.52 2.40 22.60
CA ARG A 62 -2.04 3.06 21.37
C ARG A 62 -1.60 2.05 20.32
N ARG A 63 -0.77 1.07 20.69
CA ARG A 63 -0.31 0.02 19.76
C ARG A 63 -1.46 -0.82 19.20
N SER A 64 -2.48 -1.08 20.02
CA SER A 64 -3.66 -1.84 19.63
C SER A 64 -4.49 -1.06 18.59
N ILE A 65 -4.70 0.23 18.82
CA ILE A 65 -5.41 1.12 17.88
C ILE A 65 -4.63 1.25 16.56
N ILE A 66 -3.30 1.48 16.61
CA ILE A 66 -2.46 1.59 15.41
C ILE A 66 -2.52 0.29 14.59
N LYS A 67 -2.44 -0.86 15.25
CA LYS A 67 -2.54 -2.17 14.60
C LYS A 67 -3.91 -2.37 13.94
N TRP A 68 -4.98 -1.94 14.59
CA TRP A 68 -6.34 -2.01 14.06
C TRP A 68 -6.55 -1.09 12.86
N LEU A 69 -6.08 0.16 12.92
CA LEU A 69 -6.14 1.09 11.79
C LEU A 69 -5.44 0.51 10.56
N GLY A 70 -4.43 -0.36 10.74
CA GLY A 70 -3.86 -1.18 9.67
C GLY A 70 -3.29 -0.36 8.51
N ALA A 71 -2.87 0.88 8.79
CA ALA A 71 -2.54 1.84 7.76
C ALA A 71 -1.09 1.68 7.25
N PRO A 72 -0.83 2.02 5.97
CA PRO A 72 0.54 2.04 5.46
C PRO A 72 1.33 3.18 6.11
N PHE A 73 2.55 2.87 6.57
CA PHE A 73 3.47 3.87 7.10
C PHE A 73 4.24 4.59 5.98
N PRO A 74 4.22 5.93 5.94
CA PRO A 74 4.83 6.71 4.85
C PRO A 74 6.36 6.84 4.96
N SER A 75 6.98 6.40 6.06
CA SER A 75 8.41 6.59 6.36
C SER A 75 9.35 5.95 5.33
N SER A 76 8.98 4.80 4.76
CA SER A 76 9.74 4.14 3.69
C SER A 76 9.90 5.04 2.46
N ALA A 77 8.79 5.59 1.97
CA ALA A 77 8.77 6.50 0.82
C ALA A 77 9.53 7.81 1.11
N PHE A 78 9.35 8.37 2.31
CA PHE A 78 10.11 9.52 2.77
C PHE A 78 11.63 9.26 2.71
N ASN A 79 12.08 8.14 3.26
CA ASN A 79 13.50 7.76 3.29
C ASN A 79 14.06 7.54 1.88
N ASP A 80 13.30 6.90 1.00
CA ASP A 80 13.72 6.68 -0.38
C ASP A 80 13.82 8.00 -1.17
N ALA A 81 12.89 8.92 -0.96
CA ALA A 81 12.95 10.26 -1.55
C ALA A 81 14.15 11.07 -1.03
N GLN A 82 14.47 10.98 0.27
CA GLN A 82 15.65 11.63 0.85
C GLN A 82 16.97 11.07 0.30
N LYS A 83 17.05 9.78 -0.02
CA LYS A 83 18.26 9.18 -0.63
C LYS A 83 18.57 9.75 -2.02
N LEU A 84 17.54 10.15 -2.77
CA LEU A 84 17.68 10.76 -4.09
C LEU A 84 18.01 12.25 -4.03
N ARG A 85 17.78 12.87 -2.86
CA ARG A 85 17.99 14.30 -2.66
C ARG A 85 19.46 14.66 -2.74
N SER A 86 19.71 15.76 -3.43
CA SER A 86 20.95 16.49 -3.44
C SER A 86 20.85 17.64 -2.40
N GLU A 87 21.89 17.90 -1.58
CA GLU A 87 22.05 19.15 -0.80
C GLU A 87 21.57 20.38 -1.61
N ASN A 88 20.91 21.34 -0.99
CA ASN A 88 20.38 22.55 -1.65
C ASN A 88 19.27 22.35 -2.71
N THR A 89 18.96 21.12 -3.17
CA THR A 89 17.82 20.88 -4.08
C THR A 89 16.52 21.28 -3.40
N GLY A 90 15.68 22.04 -4.12
CA GLY A 90 14.42 22.57 -3.62
C GLY A 90 14.53 23.79 -2.70
N GLU A 91 15.73 24.34 -2.46
CA GLU A 91 15.89 25.55 -1.63
C GLU A 91 15.14 26.76 -2.17
N TRP A 92 15.06 26.87 -3.50
CA TRP A 92 14.33 27.96 -4.15
C TRP A 92 12.87 28.00 -3.71
N PHE A 93 12.27 26.84 -3.41
CA PHE A 93 10.91 26.74 -2.93
C PHE A 93 10.83 27.00 -1.42
N LEU A 94 11.73 26.38 -0.64
CA LEU A 94 11.73 26.55 0.83
C LEU A 94 11.98 28.01 1.26
N LYS A 95 12.63 28.81 0.41
CA LYS A 95 12.92 30.23 0.62
C LYS A 95 11.93 31.17 -0.08
N CYS A 96 10.90 30.65 -0.75
CA CYS A 96 9.96 31.50 -1.48
C CYS A 96 8.85 32.06 -0.58
N ASP A 97 8.40 33.27 -0.89
CA ASP A 97 7.33 33.95 -0.16
C ASP A 97 6.02 33.14 -0.13
N SER A 98 5.75 32.36 -1.18
CA SER A 98 4.56 31.51 -1.23
C SER A 98 4.56 30.42 -0.17
N PHE A 99 5.72 29.81 0.10
CA PHE A 99 5.85 28.77 1.12
C PHE A 99 5.77 29.37 2.53
N ASP A 100 6.43 30.51 2.76
CA ASP A 100 6.35 31.22 4.04
C ASP A 100 4.95 31.78 4.33
N HIS A 101 4.25 32.26 3.30
CA HIS A 101 2.86 32.70 3.41
C HIS A 101 1.94 31.51 3.72
N TRP A 102 2.11 30.38 3.04
CA TRP A 102 1.35 29.17 3.30
C TRP A 102 1.51 28.70 4.76
N LYS A 103 2.73 28.65 5.30
CA LYS A 103 2.98 28.22 6.70
C LYS A 103 2.29 29.10 7.75
N LYS A 104 2.02 30.37 7.45
CA LYS A 104 1.55 31.37 8.44
C LYS A 104 0.09 31.75 8.29
N SER A 105 -0.48 31.55 7.10
CA SER A 105 -1.84 32.01 6.80
C SER A 105 -2.86 30.97 7.25
N PRO A 106 -3.96 31.38 7.89
CA PRO A 106 -4.96 30.44 8.37
C PRO A 106 -5.62 29.71 7.19
N GLN A 107 -5.90 28.41 7.37
CA GLN A 107 -6.57 27.56 6.37
C GLN A 107 -5.94 27.65 4.98
N SER A 108 -4.62 27.48 4.89
CA SER A 108 -3.88 27.69 3.64
C SER A 108 -3.73 26.40 2.84
N VAL A 109 -3.96 26.50 1.52
CA VAL A 109 -3.81 25.39 0.57
C VAL A 109 -2.78 25.77 -0.49
N LEU A 110 -1.76 24.94 -0.66
CA LEU A 110 -0.72 25.12 -1.67
C LEU A 110 -0.61 23.88 -2.57
N TRP A 111 -0.79 24.07 -3.86
CA TRP A 111 -0.71 23.01 -4.85
C TRP A 111 0.56 23.12 -5.69
N LEU A 112 1.40 22.09 -5.63
CA LEU A 112 2.61 21.96 -6.44
C LEU A 112 2.36 21.03 -7.61
N ASN A 113 2.21 21.60 -8.81
CA ASN A 113 2.05 20.81 -10.03
C ASN A 113 3.29 20.84 -10.92
N GLY A 114 3.50 19.77 -11.70
CA GLY A 114 4.64 19.70 -12.62
C GLY A 114 4.67 18.41 -13.42
N ILE A 115 5.57 18.34 -14.41
CA ILE A 115 5.70 17.18 -15.29
C ILE A 115 6.21 15.93 -14.54
N PRO A 116 6.01 14.71 -15.10
CA PRO A 116 6.59 13.50 -14.53
C PRO A 116 8.12 13.59 -14.45
N GLY A 117 8.70 13.19 -13.32
CA GLY A 117 10.16 13.23 -13.15
C GLY A 117 10.77 14.62 -12.91
N SER A 118 9.98 15.67 -12.69
CA SER A 118 10.47 17.00 -12.31
C SER A 118 10.99 17.10 -10.86
N GLY A 119 10.87 16.03 -10.07
CA GLY A 119 11.39 15.97 -8.71
C GLY A 119 10.40 16.35 -7.60
N LYS A 120 9.08 16.41 -7.89
CA LYS A 120 8.02 16.72 -6.90
C LYS A 120 8.14 15.92 -5.60
N THR A 121 8.28 14.60 -5.66
CA THR A 121 8.45 13.73 -4.49
C THR A 121 9.70 14.05 -3.67
N VAL A 122 10.81 14.39 -4.33
CA VAL A 122 12.06 14.78 -3.65
C VAL A 122 11.89 16.15 -2.97
N LEU A 123 11.22 17.08 -3.65
CA LEU A 123 10.86 18.39 -3.09
C LEU A 123 9.93 18.23 -1.88
N CYS A 124 8.90 17.40 -2.00
CA CYS A 124 7.96 17.03 -0.94
C CYS A 124 8.67 16.51 0.31
N SER A 125 9.63 15.59 0.14
CA SER A 125 10.44 15.09 1.25
C SER A 125 11.29 16.19 1.92
N SER A 126 11.73 17.21 1.15
CA SER A 126 12.49 18.35 1.69
C SER A 126 11.60 19.27 2.53
N ILE A 127 10.35 19.48 2.09
CA ILE A 127 9.33 20.23 2.83
C ILE A 127 9.02 19.53 4.15
N ILE A 128 8.78 18.21 4.13
CA ILE A 128 8.52 17.43 5.35
C ILE A 128 9.68 17.56 6.34
N LYS A 129 10.93 17.52 5.86
CA LYS A 129 12.11 17.67 6.72
C LYS A 129 12.20 19.05 7.37
N GLU A 130 11.88 20.11 6.63
CA GLU A 130 11.86 21.48 7.15
C GLU A 130 10.75 21.66 8.21
N LEU A 131 9.55 21.17 7.92
CA LEU A 131 8.40 21.23 8.83
C LEU A 131 8.63 20.40 10.08
N ALA A 132 9.28 19.24 9.98
CA ALA A 132 9.61 18.41 11.14
C ALA A 132 10.51 19.17 12.13
N GLY A 133 11.45 19.99 11.65
CA GLY A 133 12.25 20.86 12.51
C GLY A 133 11.41 21.95 13.18
N THR A 134 10.41 22.49 12.49
CA THR A 134 9.49 23.52 13.02
C THR A 134 8.54 22.95 14.08
N CYS A 135 7.99 21.76 13.86
CA CYS A 135 7.07 21.11 14.80
C CYS A 135 7.78 20.51 16.03
N GLN A 136 9.09 20.28 16.01
CA GLN A 136 9.84 19.83 17.20
C GLN A 136 10.04 20.94 18.25
N SER A 137 9.93 22.21 17.84
CA SER A 137 10.07 23.37 18.73
C SER A 137 8.79 23.75 19.48
N ASP A 138 7.61 23.37 18.97
CA ASP A 138 6.30 23.67 19.57
C ASP A 138 5.63 22.38 20.04
N ASP A 139 5.26 22.32 21.31
CA ASP A 139 4.84 21.08 22.01
C ASP A 139 3.47 20.54 21.55
N ASP A 140 2.76 21.22 20.62
CA ASP A 140 1.43 20.80 20.17
C ASP A 140 1.16 20.88 18.65
N SER A 141 2.15 21.28 17.86
CA SER A 141 2.07 21.30 16.38
C SER A 141 2.19 19.89 15.79
N LEU A 142 1.37 19.59 14.79
CA LEU A 142 1.30 18.28 14.14
C LEU A 142 1.81 18.34 12.69
N LEU A 143 2.57 17.32 12.30
CA LEU A 143 2.96 17.11 10.91
C LEU A 143 2.50 15.73 10.45
N VAL A 144 1.61 15.69 9.48
CA VAL A 144 1.16 14.44 8.86
C VAL A 144 1.42 14.46 7.37
N TYR A 145 1.86 13.33 6.85
CA TYR A 145 2.20 13.25 5.43
C TYR A 145 1.82 11.90 4.84
N PHE A 146 1.58 11.88 3.54
CA PHE A 146 1.24 10.65 2.82
C PHE A 146 1.83 10.68 1.41
N PHE A 147 2.34 9.54 0.96
CA PHE A 147 2.84 9.37 -0.40
C PHE A 147 1.92 8.39 -1.11
N PHE A 148 1.09 8.91 -2.01
CA PHE A 148 0.41 8.05 -2.96
C PHE A 148 1.48 7.39 -3.85
N ASP A 149 1.23 6.12 -4.17
CA ASP A 149 2.17 5.30 -4.94
C ASP A 149 1.39 4.35 -5.83
N PHE A 150 1.56 4.49 -7.14
CA PHE A 150 0.88 3.67 -8.15
C PHE A 150 1.17 2.16 -8.01
N THR A 151 2.28 1.79 -7.37
CA THR A 151 2.75 0.40 -7.27
C THR A 151 2.14 -0.35 -6.09
N THR A 152 1.81 0.34 -5.01
CA THR A 152 1.37 -0.29 -3.76
C THR A 152 -0.13 -0.06 -3.59
N ARG A 153 -0.95 -1.12 -3.71
CA ARG A 153 -2.42 -1.02 -3.63
C ARG A 153 -2.90 -0.25 -2.40
N ASP A 154 -2.31 -0.54 -1.25
CA ASP A 154 -2.68 0.08 0.04
C ASP A 154 -2.45 1.60 0.06
N LYS A 155 -1.52 2.10 -0.75
CA LYS A 155 -1.21 3.52 -0.88
C LYS A 155 -2.05 4.24 -1.93
N ARG A 156 -3.13 3.61 -2.40
CA ARG A 156 -4.03 4.15 -3.45
C ARG A 156 -5.49 4.18 -3.01
N ILE A 157 -5.78 3.73 -1.78
CA ILE A 157 -7.11 3.60 -1.20
C ILE A 157 -7.35 4.75 -0.20
N VAL A 158 -8.49 5.43 -0.31
CA VAL A 158 -8.82 6.64 0.47
C VAL A 158 -8.96 6.32 1.96
N SER A 159 -9.63 5.21 2.29
CA SER A 159 -9.76 4.76 3.68
C SER A 159 -8.39 4.56 4.35
N LEU A 160 -7.42 3.96 3.65
CA LEU A 160 -6.08 3.73 4.20
C LEU A 160 -5.25 5.01 4.30
N PHE A 161 -5.47 5.98 3.41
CA PHE A 161 -4.93 7.34 3.53
C PHE A 161 -5.41 7.98 4.85
N LEU A 162 -6.72 8.02 5.11
CA LEU A 162 -7.27 8.61 6.34
C LEU A 162 -6.79 7.88 7.62
N ARG A 163 -6.77 6.54 7.59
CA ARG A 163 -6.24 5.74 8.71
C ARG A 163 -4.76 6.00 8.96
N SER A 164 -3.97 6.30 7.92
CA SER A 164 -2.56 6.67 8.04
C SER A 164 -2.38 8.04 8.70
N LEU A 165 -3.23 9.03 8.35
CA LEU A 165 -3.21 10.33 9.01
C LEU A 165 -3.51 10.21 10.51
N LEU A 166 -4.57 9.50 10.88
CA LEU A 166 -4.92 9.26 12.29
C LEU A 166 -3.81 8.53 13.05
N SER A 167 -3.20 7.52 12.42
CA SER A 167 -2.08 6.78 13.01
C SER A 167 -0.87 7.67 13.28
N GLN A 168 -0.56 8.62 12.38
CA GLN A 168 0.54 9.56 12.56
C GLN A 168 0.26 10.58 13.67
N ILE A 169 -0.98 11.06 13.79
CA ILE A 169 -1.39 11.95 14.89
C ILE A 169 -1.28 11.23 16.23
N LEU A 170 -1.74 9.97 16.29
CA LEU A 170 -1.62 9.14 17.47
C LEU A 170 -0.17 9.06 17.94
N VAL A 171 0.78 8.76 17.05
CA VAL A 171 2.19 8.61 17.40
C VAL A 171 2.80 9.93 17.93
N GLN A 172 2.37 11.08 17.42
CA GLN A 172 2.91 12.39 17.79
C GLN A 172 2.37 12.91 19.14
N LYS A 173 1.12 12.62 19.50
CA LYS A 173 0.54 13.11 20.76
C LYS A 173 0.93 12.22 21.94
N ARG A 174 1.26 12.83 23.09
CA ARG A 174 1.58 12.08 24.33
C ARG A 174 0.37 11.31 24.89
N LYS A 175 -0.83 11.88 24.80
CA LYS A 175 -2.09 11.22 25.17
C LYS A 175 -2.84 10.79 23.91
N ILE A 176 -3.60 9.69 24.01
CA ILE A 176 -4.49 9.26 22.93
C ILE A 176 -5.61 10.29 22.81
N PRO A 177 -5.83 10.92 21.64
CA PRO A 177 -6.95 11.84 21.45
C PRO A 177 -8.28 11.10 21.61
N GLU A 178 -9.18 11.68 22.41
CA GLU A 178 -10.48 11.06 22.72
C GLU A 178 -11.32 10.72 21.48
N PRO A 179 -11.37 11.53 20.41
CA PRO A 179 -12.09 11.15 19.18
C PRO A 179 -11.60 9.84 18.55
N ILE A 180 -10.30 9.55 18.65
CA ILE A 180 -9.71 8.31 18.11
C ILE A 180 -10.01 7.12 19.03
N ARG A 181 -10.00 7.35 20.34
CA ARG A 181 -10.39 6.32 21.32
C ARG A 181 -11.85 5.92 21.16
N LEU A 182 -12.75 6.90 21.05
CA LEU A 182 -14.17 6.68 20.78
C LEU A 182 -14.40 5.93 19.48
N LEU A 183 -13.65 6.29 18.43
CA LEU A 183 -13.67 5.56 17.16
C LEU A 183 -13.29 4.09 17.35
N TYR A 184 -12.26 3.77 18.12
CA TYR A 184 -11.86 2.39 18.40
C TYR A 184 -12.94 1.61 19.18
N ASP A 185 -13.51 2.22 20.21
CA ASP A 185 -14.51 1.60 21.08
C ASP A 185 -15.83 1.34 20.35
N GLN A 186 -16.29 2.30 19.54
CA GLN A 186 -17.52 2.17 18.72
C GLN A 186 -17.42 1.04 17.68
N HIS A 187 -16.21 0.73 17.24
CA HIS A 187 -15.93 -0.37 16.31
C HIS A 187 -15.57 -1.68 17.05
N HIS A 188 -16.20 -1.87 18.22
CA HIS A 188 -16.09 -3.04 19.08
C HIS A 188 -14.66 -3.35 19.55
N GLY A 189 -13.81 -2.35 19.75
CA GLY A 189 -12.41 -2.60 20.12
C GLY A 189 -11.62 -3.25 18.98
N GLY A 190 -11.97 -2.91 17.74
CA GLY A 190 -11.20 -3.26 16.55
C GLY A 190 -11.68 -4.48 15.75
N PHE A 191 -12.88 -5.01 16.03
CA PHE A 191 -13.45 -6.13 15.25
C PHE A 191 -14.14 -5.69 13.95
N GLN A 192 -14.45 -4.41 13.82
CA GLN A 192 -15.05 -3.84 12.61
C GLN A 192 -14.17 -2.74 12.03
N GLU A 193 -14.22 -2.61 10.71
CA GLU A 193 -13.50 -1.56 10.00
C GLU A 193 -14.33 -0.27 9.92
N PRO A 194 -13.72 0.91 10.12
CA PRO A 194 -14.41 2.17 10.00
C PRO A 194 -14.57 2.59 8.53
N GLY A 195 -15.73 3.15 8.21
CA GLY A 195 -16.01 3.79 6.93
C GLY A 195 -15.40 5.20 6.85
N ILE A 196 -15.35 5.76 5.63
CA ILE A 196 -14.70 7.05 5.34
C ILE A 196 -15.31 8.21 6.13
N THR A 197 -16.63 8.32 6.17
CA THR A 197 -17.32 9.40 6.92
C THR A 197 -16.98 9.37 8.41
N THR A 198 -16.90 8.18 9.02
CA THR A 198 -16.52 8.04 10.44
C THR A 198 -15.07 8.44 10.66
N LEU A 199 -14.17 8.06 9.74
CA LEU A 199 -12.75 8.45 9.79
C LEU A 199 -12.58 9.97 9.64
N LEU A 200 -13.30 10.61 8.73
CA LEU A 200 -13.28 12.07 8.53
C LEU A 200 -13.75 12.81 9.78
N ASN A 201 -14.87 12.38 10.37
CA ASN A 201 -15.38 12.96 11.61
C ASN A 201 -14.38 12.85 12.76
N ALA A 202 -13.75 11.68 12.93
CA ALA A 202 -12.73 11.47 13.95
C ALA A 202 -11.48 12.34 13.70
N LEU A 203 -11.05 12.46 12.44
CA LEU A 203 -9.93 13.31 12.05
C LEU A 203 -10.23 14.78 12.35
N ARG A 204 -11.36 15.31 11.86
CA ARG A 204 -11.79 16.70 12.13
C ARG A 204 -11.84 17.01 13.62
N ALA A 205 -12.46 16.14 14.42
CA ALA A 205 -12.57 16.31 15.86
C ALA A 205 -11.20 16.30 16.55
N THR A 206 -10.25 15.51 16.05
CA THR A 206 -8.89 15.46 16.58
C THR A 206 -8.10 16.74 16.26
N LEU A 207 -8.29 17.30 15.07
CA LEU A 207 -7.58 18.51 14.62
C LEU A 207 -8.06 19.79 15.30
N ASN A 208 -9.33 19.86 15.73
CA ASN A 208 -9.87 20.99 16.49
C ASN A 208 -9.10 21.30 17.79
N GLY A 209 -8.39 20.32 18.35
CA GLY A 209 -7.62 20.48 19.59
C GLY A 209 -6.12 20.74 19.39
N ALA A 210 -5.63 20.87 18.15
CA ALA A 210 -4.21 21.09 17.86
C ALA A 210 -3.89 22.57 17.61
N GLU A 211 -2.66 23.00 17.90
CA GLU A 211 -2.24 24.38 17.66
C GLU A 211 -2.09 24.70 16.16
N GLN A 212 -1.23 23.96 15.47
CA GLN A 212 -1.08 23.99 14.01
C GLN A 212 -0.93 22.57 13.49
N THR A 213 -1.51 22.29 12.32
CA THR A 213 -1.38 21.00 11.66
C THR A 213 -1.03 21.15 10.19
N TYR A 214 0.10 20.58 9.79
CA TYR A 214 0.59 20.60 8.42
C TYR A 214 0.35 19.25 7.75
N PHE A 215 -0.41 19.26 6.66
CA PHE A 215 -0.68 18.12 5.80
C PHE A 215 0.21 18.21 4.57
N VAL A 216 1.01 17.17 4.32
CA VAL A 216 1.84 17.09 3.10
C VAL A 216 1.50 15.82 2.33
N ILE A 217 0.84 15.96 1.20
CA ILE A 217 0.33 14.85 0.40
C ILE A 217 1.06 14.82 -0.95
N ASP A 218 1.84 13.77 -1.18
CA ASP A 218 2.57 13.60 -2.43
C ASP A 218 1.78 12.78 -3.45
N ALA A 219 1.85 13.21 -4.72
CA ALA A 219 1.40 12.48 -5.90
C ALA A 219 -0.09 12.09 -5.87
N ILE A 220 -0.98 13.03 -5.55
CA ILE A 220 -2.43 12.73 -5.49
C ILE A 220 -2.99 12.14 -6.80
N ASP A 221 -2.37 12.44 -7.95
CA ASP A 221 -2.69 11.82 -9.26
C ASP A 221 -2.48 10.29 -9.32
N GLU A 222 -1.81 9.69 -8.33
CA GLU A 222 -1.58 8.24 -8.27
C GLU A 222 -2.67 7.48 -7.47
N CYS A 223 -3.65 8.19 -6.91
CA CYS A 223 -4.80 7.59 -6.22
C CYS A 223 -5.71 6.80 -7.18
N SER A 224 -6.11 5.58 -6.81
CA SER A 224 -7.01 4.77 -7.67
C SER A 224 -8.48 5.16 -7.54
N GLU A 225 -8.85 5.71 -6.40
CA GLU A 225 -10.21 6.08 -6.02
C GLU A 225 -10.38 7.60 -6.17
N MET A 226 -9.97 8.16 -7.32
CA MET A 226 -9.85 9.61 -7.51
C MET A 226 -11.16 10.36 -7.21
N VAL A 227 -12.31 9.82 -7.62
CA VAL A 227 -13.62 10.45 -7.36
C VAL A 227 -13.88 10.56 -5.85
N GLU A 228 -13.77 9.44 -5.14
CA GLU A 228 -13.97 9.38 -3.68
C GLU A 228 -12.90 10.18 -2.93
N PHE A 229 -11.66 10.22 -3.45
CA PHE A 229 -10.59 11.05 -2.89
C PHE A 229 -10.90 12.53 -3.02
N LEU A 230 -11.35 13.00 -4.19
CA LEU A 230 -11.69 14.40 -4.40
C LEU A 230 -12.88 14.82 -3.53
N GLU A 231 -13.92 13.99 -3.42
CA GLU A 231 -15.05 14.24 -2.49
C GLU A 231 -14.57 14.35 -1.03
N THR A 232 -13.75 13.39 -0.60
CA THR A 232 -13.13 13.38 0.74
C THR A 232 -12.26 14.62 0.97
N PHE A 233 -11.50 15.02 -0.04
CA PHE A 233 -10.56 16.13 0.02
C PHE A 233 -11.28 17.48 0.04
N GLU A 234 -12.33 17.66 -0.77
CA GLU A 234 -13.23 18.82 -0.70
C GLU A 234 -13.84 18.95 0.69
N GLU A 235 -14.29 17.86 1.32
CA GLU A 235 -14.81 17.90 2.68
C GLU A 235 -13.76 18.39 3.70
N ILE A 236 -12.52 17.91 3.61
CA ILE A 236 -11.41 18.35 4.48
C ILE A 236 -11.16 19.85 4.31
N LEU A 237 -11.21 20.34 3.07
CA LEU A 237 -11.00 21.74 2.72
C LEU A 237 -12.12 22.65 3.27
N ASP A 238 -13.35 22.14 3.33
CA ASP A 238 -14.54 22.85 3.83
C ASP A 238 -14.64 22.94 5.36
N TRP A 239 -13.80 22.21 6.12
CA TRP A 239 -13.89 22.18 7.58
C TRP A 239 -13.72 23.54 8.27
N SER A 240 -13.20 24.55 7.56
CA SER A 240 -12.99 25.91 8.04
C SER A 240 -12.06 25.98 9.27
N LEU A 241 -11.07 25.08 9.29
CA LEU A 241 -10.08 24.99 10.37
C LEU A 241 -8.89 25.90 10.07
N GLY A 242 -8.80 27.01 10.78
CA GLY A 242 -7.73 28.00 10.61
C GLY A 242 -6.33 27.47 10.94
N ASN A 243 -6.23 26.38 11.70
CA ASN A 243 -5.00 25.74 12.12
C ASN A 243 -4.54 24.60 11.18
N VAL A 244 -5.22 24.38 10.05
CA VAL A 244 -4.87 23.32 9.10
C VAL A 244 -4.26 23.92 7.84
N HIS A 245 -3.07 23.45 7.49
CA HIS A 245 -2.35 23.87 6.29
C HIS A 245 -2.10 22.67 5.40
N ILE A 246 -2.58 22.70 4.15
CA ILE A 246 -2.49 21.57 3.23
C ILE A 246 -1.57 21.90 2.07
N LEU A 247 -0.59 21.04 1.84
CA LEU A 247 0.26 21.04 0.66
C LEU A 247 0.08 19.73 -0.10
N ALA A 248 -0.29 19.83 -1.36
CA ALA A 248 -0.45 18.67 -2.24
C ALA A 248 0.48 18.79 -3.45
N THR A 249 1.06 17.66 -3.87
CA THR A 249 1.80 17.58 -5.15
C THR A 249 1.04 16.72 -6.15
N SER A 250 1.05 17.11 -7.43
CA SER A 250 0.48 16.25 -8.47
C SER A 250 0.97 16.59 -9.88
N ARG A 251 0.52 15.80 -10.86
CA ARG A 251 0.40 16.27 -12.25
C ARG A 251 -0.78 17.22 -12.40
N ARG A 252 -0.74 18.03 -13.44
CA ARG A 252 -1.86 18.91 -13.80
C ARG A 252 -2.91 18.12 -14.58
N GLU A 253 -3.82 17.51 -13.85
CA GLU A 253 -5.00 16.83 -14.40
C GLU A 253 -6.24 17.69 -14.18
N LYS A 254 -7.20 17.59 -15.10
CA LYS A 254 -8.36 18.49 -15.15
C LYS A 254 -9.21 18.41 -13.87
N ASP A 255 -9.50 17.20 -13.41
CA ASP A 255 -10.37 16.99 -12.25
C ASP A 255 -9.73 17.53 -10.94
N ILE A 256 -8.41 17.35 -10.79
CA ILE A 256 -7.63 17.89 -9.67
C ILE A 256 -7.58 19.42 -9.73
N GLU A 257 -7.35 19.98 -10.92
CA GLU A 257 -7.33 21.43 -11.12
C GLU A 257 -8.69 22.06 -10.80
N GLU A 258 -9.79 21.43 -11.24
CA GLU A 258 -11.15 21.91 -10.98
C GLU A 258 -11.48 21.92 -9.48
N CYS A 259 -11.09 20.89 -8.74
CA CYS A 259 -11.24 20.83 -7.28
C CYS A 259 -10.41 21.91 -6.57
N LEU A 260 -9.12 22.01 -6.87
CA LEU A 260 -8.20 22.92 -6.17
C LEU A 260 -8.40 24.41 -6.53
N VAL A 261 -8.90 24.72 -7.72
CA VAL A 261 -9.25 26.11 -8.11
C VAL A 261 -10.47 26.61 -7.32
N ARG A 262 -11.42 25.73 -6.95
CA ARG A 262 -12.62 26.14 -6.20
C ARG A 262 -12.31 26.66 -4.80
N VAL A 263 -11.21 26.20 -4.19
CA VAL A 263 -10.87 26.47 -2.78
C VAL A 263 -9.80 27.56 -2.62
N ASP A 264 -9.67 28.46 -3.61
CA ASP A 264 -8.68 29.55 -3.64
C ASP A 264 -7.23 29.07 -3.34
N SER A 265 -6.89 27.85 -3.80
CA SER A 265 -5.56 27.31 -3.56
C SER A 265 -4.50 28.11 -4.32
N LYS A 266 -3.38 28.40 -3.65
CA LYS A 266 -2.23 28.98 -4.32
C LYS A 266 -1.57 27.89 -5.17
N GLN A 267 -1.34 28.16 -6.45
CA GLN A 267 -0.72 27.22 -7.37
C GLN A 267 0.73 27.60 -7.64
N LEU A 268 1.63 26.63 -7.56
CA LEU A 268 3.02 26.81 -7.94
C LEU A 268 3.46 25.67 -8.86
N ARG A 269 4.07 26.04 -9.98
CA ARG A 269 4.58 25.08 -10.95
C ARG A 269 6.03 24.74 -10.64
N VAL A 270 6.33 23.44 -10.59
CA VAL A 270 7.69 22.92 -10.46
C VAL A 270 8.29 22.84 -11.87
N GLU A 271 8.57 24.02 -12.43
CA GLU A 271 9.12 24.24 -13.78
C GLU A 271 10.07 25.45 -13.79
N GLY A 272 10.73 25.68 -14.93
CA GLY A 272 11.57 26.84 -15.18
C GLY A 272 13.03 26.73 -14.71
N GLU A 273 13.69 27.88 -14.67
CA GLU A 273 15.14 27.98 -14.42
C GLU A 273 15.55 27.48 -13.03
N ALA A 274 14.65 27.56 -12.05
CA ALA A 274 14.89 27.01 -10.71
C ALA A 274 15.10 25.49 -10.74
N VAL A 275 14.26 24.77 -11.48
CA VAL A 275 14.39 23.32 -11.67
C VAL A 275 15.63 22.99 -12.51
N ASN A 276 15.89 23.75 -13.58
CA ASN A 276 17.10 23.57 -14.40
C ASN A 276 18.39 23.78 -13.59
N LYS A 277 18.39 24.72 -12.65
CA LYS A 277 19.51 24.93 -11.72
C LYS A 277 19.73 23.72 -10.82
N ASP A 278 18.65 23.16 -10.25
CA ASP A 278 18.76 21.96 -9.43
C ASP A 278 19.22 20.74 -10.25
N ILE A 279 18.79 20.59 -11.51
CA ILE A 279 19.28 19.55 -12.43
C ILE A 279 20.76 19.72 -12.74
N ARG A 280 21.19 20.95 -13.05
CA ARG A 280 22.60 21.27 -13.31
C ARG A 280 23.48 20.89 -12.13
N GLU A 281 23.02 21.24 -10.94
CA GLU A 281 23.70 20.95 -9.69
C GLU A 281 23.74 19.43 -9.40
N TYR A 282 22.64 18.72 -9.66
CA TYR A 282 22.60 17.26 -9.60
C TYR A 282 23.62 16.61 -10.55
N VAL A 283 23.67 17.04 -11.81
CA VAL A 283 24.63 16.55 -12.81
C VAL A 283 26.05 16.83 -12.36
N HIS A 284 26.33 18.07 -11.94
CA HIS A 284 27.65 18.48 -11.46
C HIS A 284 28.12 17.61 -10.27
N ARG A 285 27.24 17.32 -9.32
CA ARG A 285 27.57 16.43 -8.21
C ARG A 285 27.83 14.99 -8.62
N ARG A 286 27.11 14.45 -9.61
CA ARG A 286 27.45 13.14 -10.17
C ARG A 286 28.83 13.16 -10.83
N MET A 287 29.20 14.23 -11.52
CA MET A 287 30.57 14.41 -12.04
C MET A 287 31.62 14.34 -10.93
N LEU A 288 31.35 14.99 -9.78
CA LEU A 288 32.24 15.02 -8.62
C LEU A 288 32.24 13.74 -7.78
N LYS A 289 31.23 12.87 -7.90
CA LYS A 289 31.12 11.64 -7.11
C LYS A 289 31.62 10.42 -7.87
N GLU A 290 31.31 10.32 -9.16
CA GLU A 290 31.49 9.08 -9.93
C GLU A 290 32.83 9.03 -10.66
N ARG A 291 33.61 7.98 -10.38
CA ARG A 291 34.97 7.82 -10.95
C ARG A 291 35.00 7.85 -12.48
N TRP A 292 33.99 7.28 -13.14
CA TRP A 292 33.94 7.20 -14.61
C TRP A 292 33.61 8.54 -15.28
N LEU A 293 33.05 9.50 -14.55
CA LEU A 293 32.84 10.88 -15.02
C LEU A 293 34.07 11.76 -14.76
N LYS A 294 34.74 11.56 -13.61
CA LYS A 294 35.98 12.28 -13.25
C LYS A 294 37.14 12.08 -14.23
N LYS A 295 37.14 10.99 -14.98
CA LYS A 295 38.21 10.66 -15.93
C LYS A 295 38.32 11.68 -17.07
N TRP A 296 37.27 12.46 -17.33
CA TRP A 296 37.23 13.43 -18.41
C TRP A 296 37.88 14.77 -18.01
N PRO A 297 38.56 15.47 -18.94
CA PRO A 297 39.08 16.82 -18.71
C PRO A 297 38.01 17.83 -18.29
N LEU A 298 38.40 18.88 -17.55
CA LEU A 298 37.45 19.83 -16.94
C LEU A 298 36.56 20.53 -17.97
N ASP A 299 37.12 20.91 -19.12
CA ASP A 299 36.39 21.49 -20.26
C ASP A 299 35.30 20.54 -20.78
N VAL A 300 35.60 19.24 -20.86
CA VAL A 300 34.64 18.20 -21.27
C VAL A 300 33.59 17.97 -20.19
N GLN A 301 33.96 18.05 -18.91
CA GLN A 301 32.97 17.95 -17.82
C GLN A 301 31.97 19.11 -17.85
N THR A 302 32.44 20.33 -18.17
CA THR A 302 31.57 21.50 -18.39
C THR A 302 30.69 21.32 -19.63
N GLU A 303 31.25 20.78 -20.73
CA GLU A 303 30.51 20.44 -21.95
C GLU A 303 29.37 19.46 -21.66
N ILE A 304 29.66 18.34 -20.96
CA ILE A 304 28.66 17.34 -20.54
C ILE A 304 27.56 17.99 -19.70
N THR A 305 27.94 18.76 -18.68
CA THR A 305 26.99 19.37 -17.74
C THR A 305 26.04 20.33 -18.47
N SER A 306 26.58 21.16 -19.37
CA SER A 306 25.80 22.10 -20.17
C SER A 306 24.81 21.40 -21.09
N ILE A 307 25.29 20.41 -21.86
CA ILE A 307 24.47 19.68 -22.85
C ILE A 307 23.36 18.87 -22.16
N ILE A 308 23.67 18.16 -21.08
CA ILE A 308 22.68 17.36 -20.36
C ILE A 308 21.64 18.27 -19.71
N THR A 309 22.04 19.37 -19.07
CA THR A 309 21.08 20.32 -18.50
C THR A 309 20.15 20.89 -19.58
N ALA A 310 20.68 21.24 -20.75
CA ALA A 310 19.88 21.77 -21.86
C ALA A 310 18.94 20.71 -22.47
N LYS A 311 19.41 19.47 -22.66
CA LYS A 311 18.62 18.39 -23.28
C LYS A 311 17.67 17.70 -22.33
N ALA A 312 17.95 17.70 -21.02
CA ALA A 312 17.06 17.11 -20.02
C ALA A 312 15.80 17.94 -19.78
N GLY A 313 15.85 19.24 -20.14
CA GLY A 313 14.83 20.19 -19.76
C GLY A 313 14.59 20.15 -18.25
N GLU A 314 13.33 20.25 -17.85
CA GLU A 314 12.90 20.30 -16.44
C GLU A 314 12.68 18.90 -15.83
N MET A 315 13.34 17.88 -16.37
CA MET A 315 13.15 16.49 -15.98
C MET A 315 14.45 15.82 -15.51
N PHE A 316 14.60 15.66 -14.19
CA PHE A 316 15.76 14.99 -13.58
C PHE A 316 15.98 13.58 -14.13
N ARG A 317 14.89 12.86 -14.40
CA ARG A 317 14.97 11.47 -14.87
C ARG A 317 15.63 11.36 -16.25
N LEU A 318 15.36 12.30 -17.13
CA LEU A 318 16.00 12.39 -18.44
C LEU A 318 17.50 12.65 -18.28
N ALA A 319 17.89 13.56 -17.37
CA ALA A 319 19.30 13.81 -17.04
C ALA A 319 20.03 12.56 -16.52
N THR A 320 19.40 11.80 -15.61
CA THR A 320 19.94 10.54 -15.08
C THR A 320 20.21 9.53 -16.19
N PHE A 321 19.22 9.31 -17.08
CA PHE A 321 19.38 8.37 -18.19
C PHE A 321 20.43 8.81 -19.20
N GLN A 322 20.44 10.09 -19.55
CA GLN A 322 21.44 10.66 -20.45
C GLN A 322 22.86 10.47 -19.90
N LEU A 323 23.07 10.68 -18.60
CA LEU A 323 24.35 10.39 -17.95
C LEU A 323 24.71 8.90 -18.07
N ASP A 324 23.80 8.00 -17.70
CA ASP A 324 24.08 6.56 -17.69
C ASP A 324 24.38 6.03 -19.11
N GLU A 325 23.82 6.62 -20.17
CA GLU A 325 24.15 6.31 -21.58
C GLU A 325 25.61 6.63 -21.91
N LEU A 326 26.17 7.69 -21.34
CA LEU A 326 27.57 8.09 -21.55
C LEU A 326 28.58 7.14 -20.88
N LYS A 327 28.14 6.29 -19.94
CA LYS A 327 29.01 5.32 -19.24
C LYS A 327 29.69 4.35 -20.20
N LYS A 328 29.05 4.05 -21.34
CA LYS A 328 29.58 3.17 -22.39
C LYS A 328 30.72 3.81 -23.21
N CYS A 329 30.96 5.12 -23.05
CA CYS A 329 31.94 5.85 -23.85
C CYS A 329 33.37 5.69 -23.28
N GLY A 330 34.27 5.14 -24.11
CA GLY A 330 35.69 4.99 -23.80
C GLY A 330 36.58 6.14 -24.29
N THR A 331 36.16 6.85 -25.35
CA THR A 331 36.96 7.91 -26.00
C THR A 331 36.19 9.23 -26.13
N LEU A 332 36.90 10.35 -26.26
CA LEU A 332 36.29 11.67 -26.50
C LEU A 332 35.43 11.68 -27.77
N LYS A 333 35.86 10.98 -28.83
CA LYS A 333 35.10 10.87 -30.08
C LYS A 333 33.77 10.15 -29.87
N THR A 334 33.78 9.03 -29.15
CA THR A 334 32.55 8.29 -28.82
C THR A 334 31.64 9.09 -27.88
N LEU A 335 32.21 9.81 -26.92
CA LEU A 335 31.48 10.65 -25.97
C LEU A 335 30.77 11.80 -26.68
N ARG A 336 31.47 12.58 -27.50
CA ARG A 336 30.87 13.69 -28.25
C ARG A 336 29.79 13.21 -29.20
N LYS A 337 30.01 12.09 -29.91
CA LYS A 337 28.98 11.47 -30.75
C LYS A 337 27.74 11.11 -29.93
N ALA A 338 27.91 10.50 -28.75
CA ALA A 338 26.81 10.15 -27.87
C ALA A 338 26.06 11.39 -27.37
N LEU A 339 26.77 12.45 -26.95
CA LEU A 339 26.19 13.74 -26.54
C LEU A 339 25.28 14.35 -27.62
N TYR A 340 25.72 14.32 -28.89
CA TYR A 340 24.89 14.78 -30.02
C TYR A 340 23.63 13.94 -30.20
N SER A 341 23.74 12.61 -30.10
CA SER A 341 22.61 11.71 -30.27
C SER A 341 21.78 11.50 -29.01
N LEU A 342 22.06 12.16 -27.87
CA LEU A 342 21.27 11.96 -26.64
C LEU A 342 19.78 12.26 -26.89
N PRO A 343 18.88 11.41 -26.37
CA PRO A 343 17.44 11.57 -26.54
C PRO A 343 16.95 12.80 -25.78
N THR A 344 15.92 13.47 -26.29
CA THR A 344 15.36 14.71 -25.69
C THR A 344 14.02 14.50 -25.00
N THR A 345 13.44 13.30 -25.13
CA THR A 345 12.17 12.92 -24.52
C THR A 345 12.27 11.56 -23.84
N LEU A 346 11.37 11.28 -22.90
CA LEU A 346 11.25 9.96 -22.28
C LEU A 346 10.87 8.88 -23.31
N ASP A 347 10.03 9.22 -24.29
CA ASP A 347 9.55 8.29 -25.29
C ASP A 347 10.71 7.79 -26.18
N GLU A 348 11.62 8.69 -26.58
CA GLU A 348 12.87 8.32 -27.27
C GLU A 348 13.77 7.42 -26.42
N ILE A 349 13.88 7.68 -25.11
CA ILE A 349 14.63 6.81 -24.19
C ILE A 349 14.03 5.41 -24.18
N TYR A 350 12.72 5.30 -23.94
CA TYR A 350 12.06 3.99 -23.84
C TYR A 350 12.13 3.24 -25.16
N SER A 351 11.93 3.93 -26.29
CA SER A 351 12.13 3.34 -27.61
C SER A 351 13.54 2.77 -27.78
N ARG A 352 14.59 3.47 -27.31
CA ARG A 352 15.98 2.95 -27.36
C ARG A 352 16.21 1.79 -26.40
N MET A 353 15.65 1.84 -25.20
CA MET A 353 15.77 0.74 -24.23
C MET A 353 15.13 -0.53 -24.77
N LEU A 354 13.93 -0.43 -25.33
CA LEU A 354 13.23 -1.54 -25.98
C LEU A 354 14.01 -2.06 -27.19
N SER A 355 14.62 -1.16 -28.00
CA SER A 355 15.47 -1.55 -29.13
C SER A 355 16.73 -2.33 -28.72
N ASN A 356 17.19 -2.19 -27.47
CA ASN A 356 18.36 -2.89 -26.95
C ASN A 356 18.03 -4.28 -26.40
N ILE A 357 16.75 -4.64 -26.31
CA ILE A 357 16.33 -5.99 -25.91
C ILE A 357 16.67 -6.94 -27.06
N ALA A 358 17.38 -8.02 -26.75
CA ALA A 358 17.76 -9.02 -27.74
C ALA A 358 16.49 -9.63 -28.37
N PRO A 359 16.42 -9.82 -29.71
CA PRO A 359 15.22 -10.33 -30.39
C PRO A 359 14.69 -11.64 -29.79
N GLU A 360 15.57 -12.54 -29.37
CA GLU A 360 15.26 -13.80 -28.71
C GLU A 360 14.52 -13.63 -27.37
N ASN A 361 14.73 -12.48 -26.71
CA ASN A 361 14.13 -12.14 -25.43
C ASN A 361 12.88 -11.26 -25.57
N ALA A 362 12.49 -10.87 -26.78
CA ALA A 362 11.42 -9.89 -27.00
C ALA A 362 10.08 -10.35 -26.42
N GLN A 363 9.70 -11.62 -26.62
CA GLN A 363 8.46 -12.19 -26.09
C GLN A 363 8.48 -12.26 -24.55
N ASN A 364 9.59 -12.72 -23.96
CA ASN A 364 9.76 -12.76 -22.51
C ASN A 364 9.73 -11.37 -21.89
N ALA A 365 10.37 -10.38 -22.53
CA ALA A 365 10.32 -8.99 -22.10
C ALA A 365 8.88 -8.45 -22.14
N LEU A 366 8.13 -8.71 -23.22
CA LEU A 366 6.74 -8.29 -23.32
C LEU A 366 5.87 -8.91 -22.21
N ARG A 367 6.08 -10.19 -21.89
CA ARG A 367 5.40 -10.86 -20.77
C ARG A 367 5.76 -10.22 -19.43
N VAL A 368 7.05 -10.03 -19.13
CA VAL A 368 7.53 -9.37 -17.91
C VAL A 368 6.88 -7.98 -17.76
N LEU A 369 6.94 -7.18 -18.82
CA LEU A 369 6.38 -5.83 -18.81
C LEU A 369 4.85 -5.84 -18.65
N SER A 370 4.15 -6.80 -19.24
CA SER A 370 2.69 -6.96 -19.10
C SER A 370 2.29 -7.27 -17.65
N TRP A 371 3.00 -8.21 -17.01
CA TRP A 371 2.83 -8.52 -15.60
C TRP A 371 3.09 -7.31 -14.69
N LEU A 372 4.20 -6.59 -14.91
CA LEU A 372 4.51 -5.38 -14.14
C LEU A 372 3.52 -4.23 -14.38
N CYS A 373 2.87 -4.18 -15.54
CA CYS A 373 1.85 -3.19 -15.83
C CYS A 373 0.51 -3.51 -15.18
N PHE A 374 0.06 -4.77 -15.21
CA PHE A 374 -1.35 -5.08 -14.95
C PHE A 374 -1.62 -6.02 -13.76
N ALA A 375 -0.58 -6.53 -13.10
CA ALA A 375 -0.76 -7.33 -11.90
C ALA A 375 -1.54 -6.59 -10.79
N PHE A 376 -2.43 -7.31 -10.08
CA PHE A 376 -3.22 -6.76 -8.97
C PHE A 376 -2.42 -6.37 -7.72
N ARG A 377 -1.21 -6.91 -7.58
CA ARG A 377 -0.24 -6.53 -6.55
C ARG A 377 1.19 -6.54 -7.12
N PRO A 378 2.16 -5.89 -6.44
CA PRO A 378 3.56 -6.06 -6.78
C PRO A 378 3.93 -7.55 -6.90
N ILE A 379 4.60 -7.90 -7.98
CA ILE A 379 5.02 -9.27 -8.28
C ILE A 379 6.43 -9.50 -7.77
N TYR A 380 6.69 -10.70 -7.24
CA TYR A 380 8.03 -11.09 -6.82
C TYR A 380 8.84 -11.62 -7.99
N LEU A 381 10.16 -11.47 -7.91
CA LEU A 381 11.13 -11.97 -8.89
C LEU A 381 10.89 -13.46 -9.20
N ASP A 382 10.76 -14.27 -8.16
CA ASP A 382 10.59 -15.72 -8.26
C ASP A 382 9.23 -16.10 -8.87
N GLU A 383 8.18 -15.31 -8.61
CA GLU A 383 6.85 -15.52 -9.21
C GLU A 383 6.89 -15.29 -10.71
N LEU A 384 7.57 -14.22 -11.13
CA LEU A 384 7.65 -13.86 -12.54
C LEU A 384 8.54 -14.84 -13.32
N ALA A 385 9.59 -15.37 -12.70
CA ALA A 385 10.42 -16.41 -13.29
C ALA A 385 9.62 -17.69 -13.58
N GLU A 386 8.70 -18.06 -12.68
CA GLU A 386 7.79 -19.20 -12.93
C GLU A 386 6.69 -18.88 -13.92
N ALA A 387 6.22 -17.63 -13.97
CA ALA A 387 5.25 -17.21 -14.98
C ALA A 387 5.85 -17.36 -16.38
N LEU A 388 7.12 -17.02 -16.58
CA LEU A 388 7.81 -17.18 -17.86
C LEU A 388 7.99 -18.64 -18.30
N ALA A 389 7.97 -19.60 -17.37
CA ALA A 389 8.06 -21.03 -17.68
C ALA A 389 6.75 -21.64 -18.23
N THR A 390 5.67 -20.87 -18.27
CA THR A 390 4.41 -21.32 -18.89
C THR A 390 4.41 -20.99 -20.38
N ASP A 391 4.13 -21.99 -21.21
CA ASP A 391 3.93 -21.81 -22.64
C ASP A 391 2.44 -21.56 -22.91
N LEU A 392 2.14 -20.39 -23.48
CA LEU A 392 0.77 -19.95 -23.73
C LEU A 392 0.22 -20.43 -25.08
N GLU A 393 1.06 -21.03 -25.93
CA GLU A 393 0.67 -21.64 -27.20
C GLU A 393 0.32 -23.12 -26.99
N SER A 394 1.21 -23.88 -26.33
CA SER A 394 0.95 -25.29 -25.98
C SER A 394 0.02 -25.45 -24.77
N LEU A 395 -0.17 -24.39 -23.98
CA LEU A 395 -0.99 -24.37 -22.75
C LEU A 395 -0.46 -25.33 -21.67
N GLU A 396 0.86 -25.50 -21.61
CA GLU A 396 1.56 -26.37 -20.67
C GLU A 396 2.61 -25.61 -19.85
N TYR A 397 2.93 -26.16 -18.67
CA TYR A 397 4.05 -25.70 -17.88
C TYR A 397 5.31 -26.45 -18.30
N ASP A 398 6.32 -25.74 -18.84
CA ASP A 398 7.58 -26.34 -19.25
C ASP A 398 8.69 -25.98 -18.26
N ALA A 399 9.08 -26.96 -17.45
CA ALA A 399 10.16 -26.79 -16.49
C ALA A 399 11.51 -26.43 -17.15
N ASN A 400 11.70 -26.76 -18.43
CA ASN A 400 12.92 -26.41 -19.17
C ASN A 400 12.96 -24.95 -19.60
N GLN A 401 11.81 -24.26 -19.64
CA GLN A 401 11.73 -22.81 -19.91
C GLN A 401 11.94 -21.98 -18.64
N LYS A 402 11.99 -22.61 -17.46
CA LYS A 402 12.28 -21.90 -16.21
C LYS A 402 13.71 -21.34 -16.26
N LEU A 403 13.81 -20.04 -16.00
CA LEU A 403 15.09 -19.36 -15.86
C LEU A 403 15.92 -20.04 -14.76
N GLN A 404 17.18 -20.33 -15.06
CA GLN A 404 18.11 -20.94 -14.10
C GLN A 404 18.44 -19.97 -12.96
N ASP A 405 18.61 -18.70 -13.30
CA ASP A 405 18.70 -17.60 -12.35
C ASP A 405 17.52 -16.64 -12.58
N PRO A 406 16.59 -16.47 -11.62
CA PRO A 406 15.52 -15.48 -11.71
C PRO A 406 16.04 -14.06 -11.99
N GLU A 407 17.29 -13.75 -11.62
CA GLU A 407 17.92 -12.45 -11.88
C GLU A 407 18.10 -12.13 -13.37
N ASP A 408 18.06 -13.14 -14.24
CA ASP A 408 18.12 -12.94 -15.69
C ASP A 408 16.94 -12.10 -16.20
N ILE A 409 15.84 -11.97 -15.44
CA ILE A 409 14.74 -11.04 -15.75
C ILE A 409 15.24 -9.58 -15.85
N LEU A 410 16.17 -9.18 -14.98
CA LEU A 410 16.76 -7.84 -15.03
C LEU A 410 17.67 -7.67 -16.24
N SER A 411 18.31 -8.75 -16.69
CA SER A 411 19.10 -8.76 -17.92
C SER A 411 18.21 -8.69 -19.17
N ILE A 412 17.06 -9.38 -19.17
CA ILE A 412 16.07 -9.40 -20.26
C ILE A 412 15.48 -8.01 -20.51
N CYS A 413 15.02 -7.34 -19.45
CA CYS A 413 14.35 -6.03 -19.57
C CYS A 413 15.28 -4.83 -19.33
N GLY A 414 16.52 -5.06 -18.91
CA GLY A 414 17.50 -4.03 -18.61
C GLY A 414 16.97 -2.98 -17.63
N SER A 415 17.23 -1.70 -17.94
CA SER A 415 16.86 -0.56 -17.09
C SER A 415 15.37 -0.21 -17.05
N LEU A 416 14.52 -0.96 -17.75
CA LEU A 416 13.06 -0.78 -17.68
C LEU A 416 12.46 -1.37 -16.39
N VAL A 417 13.19 -2.29 -15.74
CA VAL A 417 12.75 -3.00 -14.55
C VAL A 417 13.76 -2.79 -13.43
N MET A 418 13.28 -2.69 -12.19
CA MET A 418 14.12 -2.55 -11.01
C MET A 418 13.57 -3.35 -9.84
N ARG A 419 14.44 -3.65 -8.87
CA ARG A 419 14.05 -4.22 -7.59
C ARG A 419 13.53 -3.13 -6.65
N SER A 420 12.60 -3.51 -5.79
CA SER A 420 12.01 -2.64 -4.76
C SER A 420 11.79 -3.41 -3.46
N GLY A 421 11.61 -2.68 -2.36
CA GLY A 421 11.39 -3.23 -1.02
C GLY A 421 12.68 -3.60 -0.28
N GLU A 422 12.59 -3.73 1.05
CA GLU A 422 13.73 -4.00 1.93
C GLU A 422 14.41 -5.36 1.65
N SER A 423 13.64 -6.35 1.17
CA SER A 423 14.16 -7.66 0.79
C SER A 423 14.73 -7.73 -0.62
N GLY A 424 14.51 -6.70 -1.46
CA GLY A 424 14.91 -6.67 -2.86
C GLY A 424 14.22 -7.70 -3.77
N ARG A 425 13.21 -8.44 -3.28
CA ARG A 425 12.55 -9.51 -4.05
C ARG A 425 11.38 -9.03 -4.90
N VAL A 426 10.88 -7.82 -4.67
CA VAL A 426 9.75 -7.27 -5.42
C VAL A 426 10.26 -6.61 -6.69
N LEU A 427 9.68 -6.95 -7.83
CA LEU A 427 9.94 -6.28 -9.10
C LEU A 427 8.95 -5.15 -9.35
N LYS A 428 9.47 -4.05 -9.88
CA LYS A 428 8.68 -2.90 -10.33
C LYS A 428 9.25 -2.38 -11.64
N LEU A 429 8.43 -1.70 -12.43
CA LEU A 429 8.95 -0.86 -13.51
C LEU A 429 9.87 0.19 -12.90
N SER A 430 10.92 0.57 -13.62
CA SER A 430 11.86 1.58 -13.13
C SER A 430 11.21 2.94 -12.86
N HIS A 431 9.98 3.16 -13.36
CA HIS A 431 9.08 4.26 -13.03
C HIS A 431 7.72 4.10 -13.71
N TYR A 432 6.72 4.83 -13.23
CA TYR A 432 5.38 4.84 -13.78
C TYR A 432 5.30 5.21 -15.27
N SER A 433 6.04 6.23 -15.70
CA SER A 433 6.01 6.68 -17.10
C SER A 433 6.41 5.62 -18.13
N VAL A 434 7.09 4.54 -17.70
CA VAL A 434 7.32 3.36 -18.56
C VAL A 434 5.99 2.67 -18.89
N LYS A 435 5.14 2.44 -17.89
CA LYS A 435 3.79 1.88 -18.08
C LYS A 435 2.94 2.79 -18.98
N GLU A 436 3.00 4.10 -18.75
CA GLU A 436 2.28 5.06 -19.60
C GLU A 436 2.72 4.99 -21.06
N TYR A 437 4.01 4.83 -21.31
CA TYR A 437 4.53 4.69 -22.67
C TYR A 437 4.04 3.38 -23.31
N LEU A 438 4.22 2.24 -22.62
CA LEU A 438 3.85 0.91 -23.11
C LEU A 438 2.35 0.73 -23.35
N THR A 439 1.50 1.47 -22.64
CA THR A 439 0.02 1.32 -22.71
C THR A 439 -0.68 2.42 -23.51
N SER A 440 0.06 3.44 -23.96
CA SER A 440 -0.51 4.56 -24.73
C SER A 440 -0.30 4.39 -26.24
N ALA A 441 -1.12 5.08 -27.05
CA ALA A 441 -0.96 5.09 -28.51
C ALA A 441 0.38 5.70 -28.99
N ARG A 442 1.15 6.35 -28.10
CA ARG A 442 2.44 6.97 -28.44
C ARG A 442 3.46 5.95 -28.97
N ILE A 443 3.52 4.76 -28.36
CA ILE A 443 4.42 3.70 -28.81
C ILE A 443 4.01 3.12 -30.18
N LEU A 444 2.73 3.19 -30.55
CA LEU A 444 2.24 2.73 -31.86
C LEU A 444 2.82 3.56 -33.01
N ASN A 445 3.14 4.83 -32.76
CA ASN A 445 3.78 5.71 -33.73
C ASN A 445 5.31 5.53 -33.79
N SER A 446 5.88 4.62 -33.00
CA SER A 446 7.31 4.34 -32.95
C SER A 446 7.66 3.03 -33.65
N HIS A 447 8.96 2.80 -33.89
CA HIS A 447 9.47 1.50 -34.38
C HIS A 447 9.31 0.36 -33.37
N GLN A 448 8.83 0.64 -32.16
CA GLN A 448 8.65 -0.32 -31.05
C GLN A 448 7.19 -0.66 -30.78
N SER A 449 6.30 -0.50 -31.77
CA SER A 449 4.86 -0.77 -31.64
C SER A 449 4.53 -2.20 -31.21
N SER A 450 5.42 -3.18 -31.46
CA SER A 450 5.29 -4.56 -30.97
C SER A 450 5.32 -4.69 -29.44
N TYR A 451 5.86 -3.69 -28.74
CA TYR A 451 5.85 -3.64 -27.27
C TYR A 451 4.63 -2.90 -26.71
N TYR A 452 3.66 -2.54 -27.54
CA TYR A 452 2.39 -1.99 -27.06
C TYR A 452 1.63 -3.03 -26.24
N ILE A 453 1.19 -2.64 -25.04
CA ILE A 453 0.47 -3.51 -24.11
C ILE A 453 -0.95 -2.98 -23.93
N ALA A 454 -1.89 -3.61 -24.62
CA ALA A 454 -3.30 -3.42 -24.35
C ALA A 454 -3.67 -4.09 -23.02
N ARG A 455 -4.42 -3.40 -22.15
CA ARG A 455 -4.87 -3.96 -20.86
C ARG A 455 -5.60 -5.29 -21.05
N HIS A 456 -6.52 -5.35 -22.01
CA HIS A 456 -7.34 -6.54 -22.26
C HIS A 456 -6.49 -7.76 -22.66
N GLU A 457 -5.53 -7.59 -23.58
CA GLU A 457 -4.59 -8.64 -23.99
C GLU A 457 -3.65 -9.07 -22.86
N ALA A 458 -3.19 -8.12 -22.03
CA ALA A 458 -2.39 -8.44 -20.87
C ALA A 458 -3.17 -9.24 -19.82
N ASP A 459 -4.41 -8.86 -19.54
CA ASP A 459 -5.30 -9.60 -18.63
C ASP A 459 -5.58 -11.01 -19.18
N ILE A 460 -5.73 -11.19 -20.51
CA ILE A 460 -5.81 -12.52 -21.15
C ILE A 460 -4.54 -13.32 -20.91
N SER A 461 -3.36 -12.77 -21.22
CA SER A 461 -2.08 -13.47 -21.06
C SER A 461 -1.80 -13.87 -19.60
N ILE A 462 -2.08 -12.97 -18.65
CA ILE A 462 -1.94 -13.24 -17.22
C ILE A 462 -2.93 -14.33 -16.79
N THR A 463 -4.20 -14.25 -17.22
CA THR A 463 -5.20 -15.29 -16.90
C THR A 463 -4.77 -16.66 -17.45
N LYS A 464 -4.33 -16.74 -18.72
CA LYS A 464 -3.81 -17.98 -19.30
C LYS A 464 -2.64 -18.52 -18.49
N THR A 465 -1.67 -17.67 -18.16
CA THR A 465 -0.51 -18.04 -17.34
C THR A 465 -0.95 -18.66 -16.01
N CYS A 466 -1.86 -17.99 -15.28
CA CYS A 466 -2.35 -18.49 -14.00
C CYS A 466 -3.09 -19.83 -14.15
N LEU A 467 -3.98 -19.96 -15.13
CA LEU A 467 -4.75 -21.19 -15.35
C LEU A 467 -3.85 -22.36 -15.76
N VAL A 468 -2.93 -22.16 -16.72
CA VAL A 468 -1.94 -23.17 -17.13
C VAL A 468 -1.06 -23.58 -15.95
N TYR A 469 -0.59 -22.61 -15.18
CA TYR A 469 0.25 -22.87 -14.00
C TYR A 469 -0.49 -23.71 -12.95
N LEU A 470 -1.76 -23.39 -12.65
CA LEU A 470 -2.57 -24.14 -11.68
C LEU A 470 -2.94 -25.54 -12.18
N ARG A 471 -3.14 -25.73 -13.49
CA ARG A 471 -3.42 -27.04 -14.09
C ARG A 471 -2.24 -28.00 -13.97
N GLY A 472 -1.01 -27.52 -14.08
CA GLY A 472 0.20 -28.35 -13.97
C GLY A 472 0.54 -28.82 -12.55
N ARG A 473 -0.31 -28.55 -11.54
CA ARG A 473 -0.05 -28.86 -10.14
C ARG A 473 -1.14 -29.74 -9.54
N HIS A 474 -0.72 -30.90 -9.03
CA HIS A 474 -1.59 -31.86 -8.37
C HIS A 474 -1.09 -32.14 -6.95
N TYR A 475 -1.86 -31.72 -5.95
CA TYR A 475 -1.62 -32.05 -4.54
C TYR A 475 -2.64 -33.10 -4.09
N LYS A 476 -2.21 -34.01 -3.21
CA LYS A 476 -3.06 -35.09 -2.68
C LYS A 476 -3.83 -34.65 -1.43
N SER A 477 -3.38 -33.60 -0.75
CA SER A 477 -4.03 -33.06 0.45
C SER A 477 -3.86 -31.55 0.59
N LYS A 478 -4.70 -30.95 1.46
CA LYS A 478 -4.58 -29.54 1.84
C LYS A 478 -3.22 -29.22 2.47
N ASP A 479 -2.71 -30.09 3.33
CA ASP A 479 -1.42 -29.87 4.00
C ASP A 479 -0.26 -29.90 2.99
N GLU A 480 -0.31 -30.80 2.01
CA GLU A 480 0.67 -30.86 0.92
C GLU A 480 0.60 -29.58 0.06
N ALA A 481 -0.61 -29.15 -0.30
CA ALA A 481 -0.80 -27.91 -1.06
C ALA A 481 -0.25 -26.68 -0.30
N VAL A 482 -0.52 -26.59 1.01
CA VAL A 482 -0.05 -25.49 1.86
C VAL A 482 1.47 -25.52 2.03
N ALA A 483 2.07 -26.70 2.23
CA ALA A 483 3.52 -26.86 2.31
C ALA A 483 4.22 -26.46 0.99
N ALA A 484 3.66 -26.88 -0.14
CA ALA A 484 4.18 -26.60 -1.47
C ALA A 484 4.10 -25.11 -1.86
N ARG A 485 3.35 -24.28 -1.13
CA ARG A 485 3.24 -22.83 -1.36
C ARG A 485 4.60 -22.10 -1.22
N LEU A 486 5.55 -22.66 -0.46
CA LEU A 486 6.91 -22.12 -0.33
C LEU A 486 7.82 -22.54 -1.50
N GLU A 487 7.53 -23.67 -2.14
CA GLU A 487 8.32 -24.24 -3.24
C GLU A 487 7.85 -23.73 -4.62
N HIS A 488 6.62 -23.20 -4.68
CA HIS A 488 5.96 -22.72 -5.89
C HIS A 488 5.49 -21.28 -5.72
N PRO A 489 6.40 -20.29 -5.89
CA PRO A 489 6.14 -18.87 -5.70
C PRO A 489 4.86 -18.37 -6.38
N LEU A 490 4.62 -18.75 -7.65
CA LEU A 490 3.49 -18.20 -8.41
C LEU A 490 2.12 -18.72 -7.95
N THR A 491 2.08 -19.84 -7.21
CA THR A 491 0.83 -20.47 -6.75
C THR A 491 -0.08 -19.47 -6.04
N LYS A 492 0.45 -18.70 -5.08
CA LYS A 492 -0.35 -17.72 -4.31
C LYS A 492 -0.98 -16.67 -5.23
N TYR A 493 -0.20 -16.10 -6.13
CA TYR A 493 -0.73 -15.09 -7.05
C TYR A 493 -1.83 -15.69 -7.92
N SER A 494 -1.54 -16.83 -8.54
CA SER A 494 -2.46 -17.49 -9.45
C SER A 494 -3.76 -17.84 -8.75
N THR A 495 -3.74 -18.42 -7.54
CA THR A 495 -4.97 -18.77 -6.81
C THR A 495 -5.81 -17.57 -6.44
N ASP A 496 -5.16 -16.47 -6.03
CA ASP A 496 -5.84 -15.30 -5.46
C ASP A 496 -6.37 -14.35 -6.54
N PHE A 497 -5.77 -14.32 -7.74
CA PHE A 497 -6.04 -13.27 -8.74
C PHE A 497 -6.46 -13.75 -10.14
N TRP A 498 -6.39 -15.05 -10.48
CA TRP A 498 -6.78 -15.50 -11.83
C TRP A 498 -8.23 -15.12 -12.18
N THR A 499 -9.14 -15.24 -11.20
CA THR A 499 -10.57 -14.92 -11.36
C THR A 499 -10.79 -13.44 -11.63
N ALA A 500 -10.06 -12.57 -10.94
CA ALA A 500 -10.15 -11.13 -11.11
C ALA A 500 -9.62 -10.68 -12.49
N HIS A 501 -8.54 -11.30 -12.98
CA HIS A 501 -8.08 -11.06 -14.36
C HIS A 501 -9.08 -11.60 -15.37
N PHE A 502 -9.61 -12.81 -15.16
CA PHE A 502 -10.62 -13.43 -16.02
C PHE A 502 -11.86 -12.54 -16.20
N LEU A 503 -12.40 -11.97 -15.12
CA LEU A 503 -13.54 -11.05 -15.18
C LEU A 503 -13.21 -9.74 -15.91
N ARG A 504 -11.98 -9.20 -15.77
CA ARG A 504 -11.54 -8.00 -16.50
C ARG A 504 -11.48 -8.21 -18.01
N THR A 505 -11.22 -9.44 -18.45
CA THR A 505 -11.28 -9.79 -19.88
C THR A 505 -12.71 -9.84 -20.43
N ARG A 506 -13.73 -9.61 -19.58
CA ARG A 506 -15.14 -9.86 -19.85
C ARG A 506 -15.39 -11.33 -20.20
N GLU A 507 -14.73 -12.22 -19.45
CA GLU A 507 -14.88 -13.66 -19.57
C GLU A 507 -14.58 -14.13 -21.00
N ALA A 508 -13.42 -13.74 -21.54
CA ALA A 508 -13.06 -13.94 -22.95
C ALA A 508 -13.26 -15.42 -23.38
N PRO A 509 -13.88 -15.69 -24.54
CA PRO A 509 -14.27 -17.05 -24.93
C PRO A 509 -13.12 -18.06 -24.96
N GLU A 510 -11.91 -17.62 -25.31
CA GLU A 510 -10.71 -18.45 -25.35
C GLU A 510 -10.19 -18.88 -23.96
N LEU A 511 -10.57 -18.16 -22.90
CA LEU A 511 -10.19 -18.48 -21.52
C LEU A 511 -11.17 -19.45 -20.87
N LEU A 512 -12.42 -19.48 -21.35
CA LEU A 512 -13.48 -20.29 -20.76
C LEU A 512 -13.13 -21.80 -20.75
N PRO A 513 -12.60 -22.42 -21.82
CA PRO A 513 -12.15 -23.80 -21.78
C PRO A 513 -11.07 -24.06 -20.71
N LEU A 514 -10.09 -23.15 -20.58
CA LEU A 514 -9.04 -23.27 -19.57
C LEU A 514 -9.58 -23.17 -18.13
N ALA A 515 -10.52 -22.26 -17.90
CA ALA A 515 -11.18 -22.10 -16.61
C ALA A 515 -12.05 -23.32 -16.28
N LEU A 516 -12.75 -23.86 -17.28
CA LEU A 516 -13.54 -25.09 -17.14
C LEU A 516 -12.67 -26.32 -16.92
N ASP A 517 -11.51 -26.42 -17.56
CA ASP A 517 -10.55 -27.50 -17.35
C ASP A 517 -10.03 -27.51 -15.91
N LEU A 518 -9.79 -26.33 -15.31
CA LEU A 518 -9.45 -26.22 -13.89
C LEU A 518 -10.57 -26.80 -13.00
N PHE A 519 -11.82 -26.59 -13.39
CA PHE A 519 -13.01 -26.95 -12.62
C PHE A 519 -13.43 -28.42 -12.78
N VAL A 520 -13.35 -28.95 -14.00
CA VAL A 520 -13.93 -30.23 -14.42
C VAL A 520 -12.86 -31.30 -14.69
N GLY A 521 -11.57 -30.93 -14.69
CA GLY A 521 -10.46 -31.85 -14.93
C GLY A 521 -10.47 -33.08 -14.01
N ALA A 522 -10.06 -34.23 -14.56
CA ALA A 522 -10.11 -35.54 -13.88
C ALA A 522 -9.27 -35.60 -12.57
N ASP A 523 -8.26 -34.73 -12.45
CA ASP A 523 -7.27 -34.71 -11.38
C ASP A 523 -7.43 -33.50 -10.44
N SER A 524 -8.65 -33.25 -9.96
CA SER A 524 -8.99 -32.34 -8.85
C SER A 524 -8.23 -31.01 -8.73
N CYS A 525 -7.85 -30.36 -9.83
CA CYS A 525 -7.15 -29.06 -9.83
C CYS A 525 -8.00 -27.98 -9.14
N PHE A 526 -9.32 -28.07 -9.25
CA PHE A 526 -10.28 -27.28 -8.52
C PHE A 526 -10.07 -27.34 -7.00
N LEU A 527 -9.82 -28.54 -6.42
CA LEU A 527 -9.61 -28.68 -4.98
C LEU A 527 -8.31 -28.02 -4.55
N ASN A 528 -7.25 -28.14 -5.36
CA ASN A 528 -5.99 -27.46 -5.10
C ASN A 528 -6.18 -25.94 -5.08
N TRP A 529 -6.90 -25.41 -6.08
CA TRP A 529 -7.27 -24.00 -6.11
C TRP A 529 -8.10 -23.61 -4.88
N ALA A 530 -9.17 -24.34 -4.57
CA ALA A 530 -10.10 -24.01 -3.50
C ALA A 530 -9.50 -24.17 -2.08
N TRP A 531 -8.50 -25.04 -1.90
CA TRP A 531 -7.74 -25.15 -0.65
C TRP A 531 -6.79 -23.97 -0.43
N LEU A 532 -6.22 -23.44 -1.51
CA LEU A 532 -5.18 -22.43 -1.47
C LEU A 532 -5.68 -21.00 -1.65
N SER A 533 -6.85 -20.84 -2.28
CA SER A 533 -7.54 -19.57 -2.41
C SER A 533 -7.82 -19.02 -1.02
N THR A 534 -7.08 -17.98 -0.66
CA THR A 534 -7.29 -17.19 0.55
C THR A 534 -7.95 -15.87 0.17
N VAL A 535 -8.63 -15.23 1.14
CA VAL A 535 -9.34 -13.93 1.04
C VAL A 535 -9.00 -13.14 -0.23
N VAL A 536 -9.92 -13.14 -1.19
CA VAL A 536 -9.82 -12.28 -2.37
C VAL A 536 -9.86 -10.84 -1.87
N GLY A 537 -9.03 -9.96 -2.45
CA GLY A 537 -8.95 -8.56 -2.05
C GLY A 537 -10.23 -7.73 -2.25
N SER A 538 -11.37 -8.34 -2.61
CA SER A 538 -12.72 -7.77 -2.59
C SER A 538 -13.54 -8.17 -1.34
N GLY A 539 -12.94 -8.91 -0.38
CA GLY A 539 -13.64 -9.38 0.82
C GLY A 539 -14.53 -10.62 0.61
N VAL A 540 -14.43 -11.27 -0.55
CA VAL A 540 -15.20 -12.50 -0.84
C VAL A 540 -14.50 -13.71 -0.22
N TYR A 541 -15.22 -14.40 0.65
CA TYR A 541 -14.77 -15.54 1.44
C TYR A 541 -14.76 -16.80 0.56
N THR A 542 -13.60 -17.27 0.11
CA THR A 542 -13.47 -18.62 -0.45
C THR A 542 -13.29 -19.60 0.71
N GLU A 543 -14.37 -20.24 1.11
CA GLU A 543 -14.28 -21.34 2.07
C GLU A 543 -13.59 -22.53 1.42
N SER A 544 -12.81 -23.28 2.21
CA SER A 544 -12.37 -24.61 1.80
C SER A 544 -13.63 -25.45 1.51
N PRO A 545 -13.71 -26.15 0.36
CA PRO A 545 -14.86 -26.97 0.05
C PRO A 545 -15.12 -27.98 1.17
N ARG A 546 -16.38 -28.11 1.59
CA ARG A 546 -16.77 -29.08 2.63
C ARG A 546 -16.52 -30.50 2.12
N PRO A 547 -15.66 -31.31 2.76
CA PRO A 547 -15.32 -32.64 2.28
C PRO A 547 -16.54 -33.55 2.05
N GLU A 548 -17.59 -33.37 2.85
CA GLU A 548 -18.82 -34.17 2.81
C GLU A 548 -19.61 -33.95 1.51
N LEU A 549 -19.45 -32.78 0.88
CA LEU A 549 -20.15 -32.43 -0.35
C LEU A 549 -19.37 -32.86 -1.60
N LEU A 550 -18.07 -33.16 -1.48
CA LEU A 550 -17.15 -33.51 -2.58
C LEU A 550 -17.34 -34.96 -3.11
N THR A 551 -18.54 -35.31 -3.53
CA THR A 551 -18.82 -36.58 -4.23
C THR A 551 -18.83 -36.37 -5.74
N LYS A 552 -18.42 -37.38 -6.54
CA LYS A 552 -18.38 -37.27 -8.02
C LYS A 552 -19.71 -36.78 -8.63
N THR A 553 -20.83 -37.17 -8.03
CA THR A 553 -22.19 -36.79 -8.43
C THR A 553 -22.59 -35.36 -8.05
N ASN A 554 -21.87 -34.74 -7.10
CA ASN A 554 -22.17 -33.41 -6.57
C ASN A 554 -21.13 -32.34 -6.99
N ILE A 555 -20.04 -32.75 -7.67
CA ILE A 555 -19.03 -31.82 -8.19
C ILE A 555 -19.66 -30.71 -9.06
N PRO A 556 -20.51 -30.98 -10.06
CA PRO A 556 -21.12 -29.91 -10.86
C PRO A 556 -21.91 -28.89 -10.02
N ASN A 557 -22.58 -29.34 -8.96
CA ASN A 557 -23.34 -28.49 -8.05
C ASN A 557 -22.44 -27.57 -7.22
N ILE A 558 -21.31 -28.11 -6.74
CA ILE A 558 -20.30 -27.34 -6.03
C ILE A 558 -19.66 -26.32 -6.98
N LEU A 559 -19.32 -26.71 -8.20
CA LEU A 559 -18.74 -25.81 -9.18
C LEU A 559 -19.70 -24.67 -9.55
N LEU A 560 -21.02 -24.92 -9.59
CA LEU A 560 -22.03 -23.86 -9.76
C LEU A 560 -21.95 -22.82 -8.63
N TYR A 561 -21.85 -23.26 -7.38
CA TYR A 561 -21.66 -22.36 -6.23
C TYR A 561 -20.38 -21.53 -6.35
N TYR A 562 -19.24 -22.14 -6.69
CA TYR A 562 -17.99 -21.39 -6.84
C TYR A 562 -17.99 -20.47 -8.08
N SER A 563 -18.74 -20.81 -9.13
CA SER A 563 -18.93 -19.94 -10.29
C SER A 563 -19.67 -18.66 -9.90
N ALA A 564 -20.69 -18.77 -9.04
CA ALA A 564 -21.38 -17.63 -8.46
C ALA A 564 -20.50 -16.84 -7.47
N LEU A 565 -19.64 -17.51 -6.71
CA LEU A 565 -18.68 -16.86 -5.81
C LEU A 565 -17.63 -16.04 -6.57
N ILE A 566 -17.20 -16.55 -7.72
CA ILE A 566 -16.35 -15.81 -8.65
C ILE A 566 -17.10 -14.61 -9.24
N GLY A 567 -18.42 -14.71 -9.43
CA GLY A 567 -19.21 -13.73 -10.17
C GLY A 567 -19.14 -13.95 -11.69
N SER A 568 -18.83 -15.16 -12.14
CA SER A 568 -18.74 -15.48 -13.57
C SER A 568 -20.06 -16.01 -14.11
N SER A 569 -20.72 -15.19 -14.92
CA SER A 569 -21.94 -15.59 -15.63
C SER A 569 -21.68 -16.77 -16.57
N LYS A 570 -20.55 -16.77 -17.30
CA LYS A 570 -20.21 -17.83 -18.25
C LYS A 570 -19.93 -19.17 -17.58
N LEU A 571 -19.29 -19.17 -16.41
CA LEU A 571 -19.08 -20.40 -15.64
C LEU A 571 -20.40 -20.91 -15.06
N ILE A 572 -21.29 -20.03 -14.57
CA ILE A 572 -22.64 -20.44 -14.13
C ILE A 572 -23.40 -21.13 -15.27
N GLU A 573 -23.48 -20.48 -16.44
CA GLU A 573 -24.12 -21.07 -17.62
C GLU A 573 -23.51 -22.44 -17.95
N ALA A 574 -22.19 -22.51 -18.01
CA ALA A 574 -21.47 -23.73 -18.34
C ALA A 574 -21.66 -24.87 -17.33
N MET A 575 -21.88 -24.57 -16.04
CA MET A 575 -22.18 -25.58 -15.01
C MET A 575 -23.63 -26.05 -15.10
N LEU A 576 -24.59 -25.14 -15.31
CA LEU A 576 -26.00 -25.50 -15.52
C LEU A 576 -26.18 -26.37 -16.76
N ASP A 577 -25.50 -26.03 -17.86
CA ASP A 577 -25.54 -26.80 -19.11
C ASP A 577 -24.89 -28.20 -18.95
N ARG A 578 -24.02 -28.38 -17.94
CA ARG A 578 -23.43 -29.66 -17.53
C ARG A 578 -24.29 -30.43 -16.51
N GLY A 579 -25.50 -29.99 -16.24
CA GLY A 579 -26.46 -30.67 -15.37
C GLY A 579 -26.30 -30.36 -13.87
N ALA A 580 -25.61 -29.27 -13.52
CA ALA A 580 -25.66 -28.79 -12.14
C ALA A 580 -27.10 -28.44 -11.74
N LYS A 581 -27.55 -28.98 -10.60
CA LYS A 581 -28.87 -28.69 -10.03
C LYS A 581 -28.83 -27.31 -9.38
N ILE A 582 -29.70 -26.42 -9.86
CA ILE A 582 -29.66 -24.99 -9.58
C ILE A 582 -29.77 -24.61 -8.09
N ASP A 583 -30.57 -25.36 -7.32
CA ASP A 583 -30.82 -25.11 -5.89
C ASP A 583 -29.98 -25.99 -4.95
N SER A 584 -28.86 -26.53 -5.43
CA SER A 584 -28.03 -27.42 -4.61
C SER A 584 -27.25 -26.69 -3.53
N GLU A 585 -26.99 -27.41 -2.42
CA GLU A 585 -26.06 -26.96 -1.40
C GLU A 585 -24.63 -26.98 -1.91
N GLY A 586 -23.99 -25.82 -1.87
CA GLY A 586 -22.57 -25.64 -2.16
C GLY A 586 -21.75 -25.44 -0.89
N GLY A 587 -21.71 -24.22 -0.36
CA GLY A 587 -20.90 -23.84 0.81
C GLY A 587 -21.73 -23.10 1.88
N VAL A 588 -21.09 -22.29 2.72
CA VAL A 588 -21.78 -21.60 3.83
C VAL A 588 -22.92 -20.70 3.39
N PHE A 589 -22.89 -20.09 2.20
CA PHE A 589 -24.02 -19.29 1.72
C PHE A 589 -25.23 -20.13 1.25
N GLY A 590 -25.10 -21.46 1.19
CA GLY A 590 -26.16 -22.36 0.72
C GLY A 590 -26.11 -22.53 -0.80
N THR A 591 -26.97 -21.81 -1.52
CA THR A 591 -27.13 -21.93 -2.99
C THR A 591 -26.32 -20.89 -3.75
N ALA A 592 -26.15 -21.09 -5.07
CA ALA A 592 -25.56 -20.11 -5.97
C ALA A 592 -26.34 -18.78 -5.98
N LEU A 593 -27.67 -18.83 -5.84
CA LEU A 593 -28.52 -17.63 -5.77
C LEU A 593 -28.24 -16.82 -4.51
N SER A 594 -28.10 -17.48 -3.36
CA SER A 594 -27.73 -16.81 -2.10
C SER A 594 -26.34 -16.18 -2.17
N VAL A 595 -25.38 -16.81 -2.88
CA VAL A 595 -24.06 -16.22 -3.12
C VAL A 595 -24.18 -14.95 -3.96
N ALA A 596 -24.84 -15.01 -5.12
CA ALA A 596 -25.01 -13.84 -6.00
C ALA A 596 -25.74 -12.68 -5.28
N ALA A 597 -26.73 -13.01 -4.46
CA ALA A 597 -27.46 -12.04 -3.65
C ALA A 597 -26.59 -11.40 -2.56
N HIS A 598 -25.70 -12.18 -1.93
CA HIS A 598 -24.75 -11.68 -0.94
C HIS A 598 -23.63 -10.82 -1.54
N THR A 599 -23.13 -11.19 -2.72
CA THR A 599 -22.01 -10.49 -3.38
C THR A 599 -22.44 -9.22 -4.09
N GLY A 600 -23.75 -8.97 -4.24
CA GLY A 600 -24.24 -7.80 -4.96
C GLY A 600 -24.29 -7.96 -6.47
N ASP A 601 -24.19 -9.19 -6.98
CA ASP A 601 -24.13 -9.45 -8.41
C ASP A 601 -25.54 -9.61 -9.00
N ILE A 602 -26.17 -8.47 -9.31
CA ILE A 602 -27.53 -8.42 -9.84
C ILE A 602 -27.68 -9.23 -11.14
N ARG A 603 -26.65 -9.28 -11.99
CA ARG A 603 -26.69 -10.02 -13.26
C ARG A 603 -26.75 -11.51 -13.01
N ASN A 604 -25.98 -12.02 -12.05
CA ASN A 604 -26.02 -13.43 -11.71
C ASN A 604 -27.28 -13.80 -10.92
N VAL A 605 -27.87 -12.88 -10.14
CA VAL A 605 -29.21 -13.07 -9.55
C VAL A 605 -30.26 -13.22 -10.64
N GLU A 606 -30.32 -12.30 -11.62
CA GLU A 606 -31.23 -12.37 -12.76
C GLU A 606 -31.02 -13.65 -13.58
N LEU A 607 -29.77 -14.01 -13.86
CA LEU A 607 -29.41 -15.23 -14.58
C LEU A 607 -29.95 -16.46 -13.85
N LEU A 608 -29.66 -16.63 -12.56
CA LEU A 608 -30.10 -17.80 -11.80
C LEU A 608 -31.63 -17.87 -11.68
N LEU A 609 -32.31 -16.76 -11.43
CA LEU A 609 -33.78 -16.71 -11.42
C LEU A 609 -34.38 -17.07 -12.79
N SER A 610 -33.81 -16.53 -13.87
CA SER A 610 -34.26 -16.85 -15.24
C SER A 610 -34.07 -18.32 -15.62
N ARG A 611 -33.11 -18.99 -14.97
CA ARG A 611 -32.84 -20.43 -15.12
C ARG A 611 -33.67 -21.28 -14.14
N GLY A 612 -34.57 -20.68 -13.38
CA GLY A 612 -35.54 -21.37 -12.52
C GLY A 612 -35.06 -21.62 -11.09
N ALA A 613 -34.11 -20.85 -10.57
CA ALA A 613 -33.70 -20.95 -9.16
C ALA A 613 -34.88 -20.62 -8.24
N ASP A 614 -35.13 -21.45 -7.23
CA ASP A 614 -36.16 -21.18 -6.23
C ASP A 614 -35.68 -20.09 -5.27
N VAL A 615 -36.37 -18.95 -5.29
CA VAL A 615 -36.04 -17.76 -4.51
C VAL A 615 -36.16 -17.99 -3.00
N ASN A 616 -36.95 -19.00 -2.59
CA ASN A 616 -37.30 -19.28 -1.20
C ASN A 616 -36.49 -20.42 -0.58
N VAL A 617 -35.45 -20.95 -1.26
CA VAL A 617 -34.63 -22.02 -0.73
C VAL A 617 -34.01 -21.61 0.61
N GLN A 618 -34.37 -22.35 1.66
CA GLN A 618 -33.89 -22.14 3.01
C GLN A 618 -32.63 -22.99 3.26
N MET A 619 -31.47 -22.42 2.97
CA MET A 619 -30.18 -23.09 3.07
C MET A 619 -29.04 -22.11 3.30
N GLY A 620 -28.02 -22.58 4.02
CA GLY A 620 -26.84 -21.78 4.34
C GLY A 620 -27.05 -20.83 5.52
N TYR A 621 -26.00 -20.06 5.83
CA TYR A 621 -25.89 -19.22 7.01
C TYR A 621 -26.93 -18.12 7.09
N PHE A 622 -27.27 -17.51 5.96
CA PHE A 622 -28.22 -16.40 5.91
C PHE A 622 -29.68 -16.88 5.92
N GLY A 623 -29.94 -18.18 5.78
CA GLY A 623 -31.28 -18.71 5.61
C GLY A 623 -31.70 -18.71 4.14
N ASN A 624 -31.87 -17.57 3.47
CA ASN A 624 -32.20 -17.51 2.05
C ASN A 624 -31.53 -16.34 1.31
N ALA A 625 -31.74 -16.23 0.00
CA ALA A 625 -31.15 -15.18 -0.83
C ALA A 625 -31.60 -13.77 -0.42
N LEU A 626 -32.85 -13.61 0.01
CA LEU A 626 -33.39 -12.32 0.46
C LEU A 626 -32.69 -11.83 1.73
N GLN A 627 -32.53 -12.71 2.72
CA GLN A 627 -31.82 -12.43 3.97
C GLN A 627 -30.33 -12.15 3.72
N ALA A 628 -29.72 -12.86 2.76
CA ALA A 628 -28.34 -12.60 2.34
C ALA A 628 -28.18 -11.18 1.76
N ALA A 629 -29.04 -10.77 0.82
CA ALA A 629 -29.03 -9.42 0.25
C ALA A 629 -29.34 -8.33 1.30
N ALA A 630 -30.31 -8.58 2.18
CA ALA A 630 -30.69 -7.66 3.25
C ALA A 630 -29.54 -7.41 4.23
N SER A 631 -28.77 -8.45 4.58
CA SER A 631 -27.61 -8.34 5.48
C SER A 631 -26.51 -7.41 4.96
N LYS A 632 -26.46 -7.22 3.64
CA LYS A 632 -25.50 -6.34 2.94
C LYS A 632 -26.10 -4.99 2.54
N GLY A 633 -27.37 -4.74 2.86
CA GLY A 633 -28.05 -3.49 2.49
C GLY A 633 -28.29 -3.33 0.98
N LEU A 634 -28.33 -4.42 0.23
CA LEU A 634 -28.42 -4.41 -1.24
C LEU A 634 -29.87 -4.23 -1.71
N VAL A 635 -30.35 -2.99 -1.65
CA VAL A 635 -31.77 -2.62 -1.87
C VAL A 635 -32.32 -3.10 -3.22
N ASP A 636 -31.56 -2.98 -4.30
CA ASP A 636 -32.04 -3.34 -5.64
C ASP A 636 -32.22 -4.85 -5.78
N ILE A 637 -31.31 -5.64 -5.19
CA ILE A 637 -31.43 -7.11 -5.17
C ILE A 637 -32.59 -7.54 -4.26
N VAL A 638 -32.79 -6.88 -3.11
CA VAL A 638 -33.94 -7.14 -2.24
C VAL A 638 -35.25 -6.93 -3.01
N LYS A 639 -35.39 -5.80 -3.72
CA LYS A 639 -36.58 -5.53 -4.56
C LYS A 639 -36.75 -6.56 -5.67
N LEU A 640 -35.65 -6.95 -6.33
CA LEU A 640 -35.66 -7.96 -7.39
C LEU A 640 -36.15 -9.31 -6.86
N LEU A 641 -35.60 -9.78 -5.74
CA LEU A 641 -36.00 -11.04 -5.11
C LEU A 641 -37.48 -11.00 -4.66
N LEU A 642 -37.93 -9.93 -4.02
CA LEU A 642 -39.34 -9.76 -3.62
C LEU A 642 -40.29 -9.78 -4.82
N SER A 643 -39.90 -9.18 -5.94
CA SER A 643 -40.71 -9.23 -7.18
C SER A 643 -40.84 -10.64 -7.78
N HIS A 644 -39.94 -11.55 -7.40
CA HIS A 644 -39.97 -12.97 -7.77
C HIS A 644 -40.60 -13.86 -6.69
N GLY A 645 -41.17 -13.28 -5.62
CA GLY A 645 -41.93 -14.00 -4.59
C GLY A 645 -41.13 -14.48 -3.38
N ALA A 646 -40.02 -13.79 -3.05
CA ALA A 646 -39.19 -14.04 -1.86
C ALA A 646 -39.82 -13.63 -0.53
#